data_AF-A0A8J6MM84-F1
#
_entry.id   AF-A0A8J6MM84-F1
#
_cell.length_a   1.000
_cell.length_b   1.000
_cell.length_c   1.000
_cell.angle_alpha   90.00
_cell.angle_beta   90.00
_cell.angle_gamma   90.00
#
_symmetry.space_group_name_H-M   'P 1'
#
loop_
_entity.id
_entity.type
_entity.pdbx_description
1 polymer ?
#
loop_
_entity_poly.entity_id
_entity_poly.type
_entity_poly.pdbx_seq_one_letter_code
_entity_poly.pdbx_strand_id
1 'polypeptide(L)'
;MQLNDLNIRIITVHPSSAVRQLLNAELRGRGYQDVLGVSDLSDVVSLLETQLIHWVITLPFLDGKNNVFQLLRVANEEMAFVDLRISLILDDPLDSFLLSKAYDMGLLSHHDRMKSKLDIEVEFKILFDREVHYVGALDLVAADYLRLHFVSHQRWNDLLRFEKALFSLHRGNIDLAFKLAEAQLRAGEKATAAKLLSQIATIDPDKNGEISTLWQNFEQGSFVSVPVGELETDAGEMLGVKHCIIVDPDLIQLHLIEKLLIQLGIPHVETFTDSAEALDHLESGARPEIILFEWRSKALAGPIFAQRVREIVGFGVPLTVINDQLSDQDMPLLREMGVTNRIRKPIQATSFFREFLWLVHQDKAPTEPFIILQKIKQAMADSDFELLAKLTKRYMESDKCTEADKCLLQAELSYFRGHYSASRDMALNTLKSGMINVEVLNTLGKSLMKMRDFETALKCFETAQMVSPNNVRRICNIAESNLELGKIKAFEANVEKAKDIDPDAIAITEVEIKGALVQKDAAKAQALMQSLKSLLTILSFTNNRAISLIRCDYFQAGIDLYREALQAVPSGQVEIKGVLQYNLALALARLNRIEESKQMLLAEEISCVPKVSGKAKSLLIRVNRSLTTGERFALNRETGTATPEEAQESANGYEETMMALKVGPGDFCLHKVYTEPRTEPKLKQLLDKPFSLKKRISKAS
;
A
#
# COMPACT_ATOMS: atom_id res chain seq x y z
N MET A 1 3.30 17.92 5.48
CA MET A 1 2.87 19.26 5.94
C MET A 1 1.38 19.49 5.65
N GLN A 2 0.62 20.03 6.62
CA GLN A 2 -0.73 20.61 6.42
C GLN A 2 -0.69 22.09 6.83
N LEU A 3 -1.49 22.96 6.20
CA LEU A 3 -1.49 24.38 6.59
C LEU A 3 -2.11 24.58 7.97
N ASN A 4 -3.10 23.78 8.37
CA ASN A 4 -3.73 23.92 9.69
C ASN A 4 -2.87 23.42 10.87
N ASP A 5 -1.69 22.84 10.62
CA ASP A 5 -0.75 22.49 11.68
C ASP A 5 -0.06 23.75 12.22
N LEU A 6 -0.37 24.13 13.46
CA LEU A 6 0.16 25.35 14.10
C LEU A 6 1.63 25.22 14.52
N ASN A 7 2.20 24.01 14.51
CA ASN A 7 3.56 23.72 14.91
C ASN A 7 4.56 23.68 13.74
N ILE A 8 4.24 24.40 12.65
CA ILE A 8 5.13 24.55 11.50
C ILE A 8 6.00 25.80 11.60
N ARG A 9 7.22 25.70 11.07
CA ARG A 9 8.14 26.84 10.90
C ARG A 9 7.88 27.55 9.57
N ILE A 10 7.52 28.83 9.65
CA ILE A 10 7.20 29.69 8.51
C ILE A 10 8.23 30.81 8.37
N ILE A 11 8.76 30.99 7.16
CA ILE A 11 9.67 32.08 6.82
C ILE A 11 9.00 33.03 5.83
N THR A 12 8.82 34.30 6.21
CA THR A 12 8.34 35.36 5.30
C THR A 12 9.52 36.15 4.74
N VAL A 13 9.57 36.32 3.42
CA VAL A 13 10.69 36.94 2.71
C VAL A 13 10.20 38.13 1.90
N HIS A 14 10.60 39.32 2.31
CA HIS A 14 10.21 40.55 1.63
C HIS A 14 11.20 41.69 1.93
N PRO A 15 11.61 42.55 0.99
CA PRO A 15 12.57 43.64 1.26
C PRO A 15 12.05 44.68 2.27
N SER A 16 10.78 45.06 2.17
CA SER A 16 10.13 46.00 3.11
C SER A 16 9.90 45.35 4.48
N SER A 17 10.48 45.95 5.53
CA SER A 17 10.28 45.51 6.92
C SER A 17 8.84 45.65 7.39
N ALA A 18 8.12 46.68 6.93
CA ALA A 18 6.72 46.89 7.26
C ALA A 18 5.83 45.74 6.78
N VAL A 19 6.00 45.32 5.52
CA VAL A 19 5.24 44.19 4.94
C VAL A 19 5.55 42.89 5.69
N ARG A 20 6.83 42.62 6.03
CA ARG A 20 7.21 41.45 6.85
C ARG A 20 6.51 41.44 8.20
N GLN A 21 6.43 42.59 8.87
CA GLN A 21 5.75 42.70 10.16
C GLN A 21 4.25 42.42 10.03
N LEU A 22 3.60 42.90 8.97
CA LEU A 22 2.18 42.64 8.71
C LEU A 22 1.92 41.16 8.42
N LEU A 23 2.70 40.54 7.53
CA LEU A 23 2.60 39.10 7.23
C LEU A 23 2.76 38.26 8.51
N ASN A 24 3.79 38.56 9.31
CA ASN A 24 4.06 37.83 10.54
C ASN A 24 2.96 38.04 11.60
N ALA A 25 2.39 39.25 11.68
CA ALA A 25 1.29 39.54 12.59
C ALA A 25 0.02 38.76 12.22
N GLU A 26 -0.31 38.68 10.93
CA GLU A 26 -1.47 37.93 10.46
C GLU A 26 -1.31 36.42 10.70
N LEU A 27 -0.14 35.85 10.36
CA LEU A 27 0.15 34.44 10.60
C LEU A 27 0.10 34.10 12.10
N ARG A 28 0.72 34.92 12.96
CA ARG A 28 0.64 34.71 14.42
C ARG A 28 -0.78 34.89 14.96
N GLY A 29 -1.55 35.81 14.37
CA GLY A 29 -2.97 36.01 14.69
C GLY A 29 -3.82 34.76 14.42
N ARG A 30 -3.40 33.91 13.48
CA ARG A 30 -4.00 32.61 13.17
C ARG A 30 -3.50 31.46 14.05
N GLY A 31 -2.52 31.70 14.92
CA GLY A 31 -2.05 30.74 15.92
C GLY A 31 -0.68 30.12 15.64
N TYR A 32 -0.02 30.42 14.52
CA TYR A 32 1.34 29.92 14.26
C TYR A 32 2.34 30.51 15.24
N GLN A 33 3.13 29.65 15.88
CA GLN A 33 4.08 30.08 16.90
C GLN A 33 5.45 30.43 16.32
N ASP A 34 5.90 29.71 15.28
CA ASP A 34 7.26 29.81 14.73
C ASP A 34 7.28 30.52 13.37
N VAL A 35 7.14 31.85 13.42
CA VAL A 35 7.13 32.71 12.22
C VAL A 35 8.31 33.68 12.26
N LEU A 36 9.18 33.63 11.26
CA LEU A 36 10.37 34.48 11.13
C LEU A 36 10.36 35.26 9.82
N GLY A 37 10.65 36.57 9.87
CA GLY A 37 10.76 37.40 8.68
C GLY A 37 12.21 37.70 8.30
N VAL A 38 12.58 37.50 7.04
CA VAL A 38 13.91 37.78 6.49
C VAL A 38 13.83 38.68 5.25
N SER A 39 14.89 39.42 4.95
CA SER A 39 14.87 40.42 3.87
C SER A 39 15.15 39.83 2.49
N ASP A 40 15.93 38.76 2.41
CA ASP A 40 16.42 38.18 1.16
C ASP A 40 16.35 36.65 1.18
N LEU A 41 16.25 36.04 0.01
CA LEU A 41 16.18 34.58 -0.12
C LEU A 41 17.49 33.89 0.33
N SER A 42 18.63 34.60 0.32
CA SER A 42 19.91 34.08 0.82
C SER A 42 19.89 33.75 2.31
N ASP A 43 19.08 34.48 3.09
CA ASP A 43 18.89 34.19 4.51
C ASP A 43 18.13 32.86 4.67
N VAL A 44 17.14 32.61 3.82
CA VAL A 44 16.39 31.33 3.80
C VAL A 44 17.33 30.16 3.49
N VAL A 45 18.17 30.29 2.47
CA VAL A 45 19.17 29.26 2.12
C VAL A 45 20.08 28.95 3.30
N SER A 46 20.54 29.98 4.02
CA SER A 46 21.40 29.79 5.20
C SER A 46 20.65 29.11 6.36
N LEU A 47 19.36 29.39 6.53
CA LEU A 47 18.53 28.74 7.54
C LEU A 47 18.25 27.27 7.19
N LEU A 48 18.01 26.94 5.91
CA LEU A 48 17.81 25.56 5.45
C LEU A 48 19.00 24.65 5.73
N GLU A 49 20.23 25.19 5.83
CA GLU A 49 21.43 24.42 6.20
C GLU A 49 21.40 23.93 7.66
N THR A 50 20.67 24.62 8.54
CA THR A 50 20.74 24.40 10.00
C THR A 50 19.42 24.02 10.64
N GLN A 51 18.29 24.29 9.98
CA GLN A 51 16.95 24.20 10.57
C GLN A 51 15.95 23.59 9.57
N LEU A 52 14.94 22.91 10.12
CA LEU A 52 13.80 22.42 9.33
C LEU A 52 12.83 23.58 9.09
N ILE A 53 12.54 23.87 7.82
CA ILE A 53 11.57 24.89 7.41
C ILE A 53 10.44 24.19 6.65
N HIS A 54 9.20 24.54 6.98
CA HIS A 54 8.01 23.91 6.40
C HIS A 54 7.37 24.80 5.34
N TRP A 55 7.35 26.12 5.54
CA TRP A 55 6.71 27.04 4.59
C TRP A 55 7.52 28.31 4.37
N VAL A 56 7.79 28.65 3.12
CA VAL A 56 8.42 29.91 2.71
C VAL A 56 7.43 30.73 1.89
N ILE A 57 7.19 31.97 2.31
CA ILE A 57 6.34 32.94 1.59
C ILE A 57 7.25 34.05 1.10
N THR A 58 7.45 34.17 -0.21
CA THR A 58 8.54 34.99 -0.78
C THR A 58 8.15 35.71 -2.06
N LEU A 59 8.80 36.84 -2.35
CA LEU A 59 8.87 37.37 -3.72
C LEU A 59 9.67 36.42 -4.64
N PRO A 60 9.60 36.54 -5.98
CA PRO A 60 10.37 35.68 -6.89
C PRO A 60 11.89 35.88 -6.86
N PHE A 61 12.37 37.09 -6.51
CA PHE A 61 13.79 37.48 -6.50
C PHE A 61 14.56 37.13 -7.79
N LEU A 62 13.97 37.36 -8.98
CA LEU A 62 14.56 36.96 -10.26
C LEU A 62 15.97 37.54 -10.49
N ASP A 63 16.22 38.77 -10.07
CA ASP A 63 17.51 39.45 -10.21
C ASP A 63 18.42 39.30 -8.98
N GLY A 64 17.94 38.62 -7.93
CA GLY A 64 18.68 38.35 -6.71
C GLY A 64 19.83 37.36 -6.89
N LYS A 65 20.63 37.22 -5.83
CA LYS A 65 21.69 36.21 -5.72
C LYS A 65 21.10 34.80 -5.76
N ASN A 66 20.04 34.59 -4.99
CA ASN A 66 19.22 33.38 -5.01
C ASN A 66 17.82 33.75 -5.49
N ASN A 67 17.17 32.85 -6.24
CA ASN A 67 15.81 33.06 -6.74
C ASN A 67 14.89 31.87 -6.44
N VAL A 68 13.59 32.09 -6.56
CA VAL A 68 12.58 31.09 -6.21
C VAL A 68 12.69 29.79 -7.02
N PHE A 69 13.12 29.83 -8.29
CA PHE A 69 13.23 28.62 -9.11
C PHE A 69 14.36 27.71 -8.64
N GLN A 70 15.46 28.28 -8.13
CA GLN A 70 16.52 27.49 -7.49
C GLN A 70 16.02 26.84 -6.20
N LEU A 71 15.23 27.57 -5.41
CA LEU A 71 14.64 27.04 -4.17
C LEU A 71 13.64 25.91 -4.44
N LEU A 72 12.75 26.09 -5.43
CA LEU A 72 11.81 25.05 -5.89
C LEU A 72 12.56 23.80 -6.40
N ARG A 73 13.65 23.98 -7.14
CA ARG A 73 14.50 22.86 -7.59
C ARG A 73 15.05 22.07 -6.41
N VAL A 74 15.61 22.75 -5.41
CA VAL A 74 16.19 22.12 -4.22
C VAL A 74 15.15 21.38 -3.40
N ALA A 75 13.94 21.96 -3.25
CA ALA A 75 12.84 21.32 -2.56
C ALA A 75 12.49 19.96 -3.17
N ASN A 76 12.54 19.83 -4.50
CA ASN A 76 12.18 18.61 -5.22
C ASN A 76 13.33 17.59 -5.35
N GLU A 77 14.59 18.05 -5.31
CA GLU A 77 15.78 17.19 -5.51
C GLU A 77 16.32 16.61 -4.20
N GLU A 78 16.07 17.25 -3.06
CA GLU A 78 16.57 16.81 -1.75
C GLU A 78 15.44 16.36 -0.82
N MET A 79 15.44 15.06 -0.45
CA MET A 79 14.46 14.47 0.47
C MET A 79 14.41 15.15 1.85
N ALA A 80 15.49 15.81 2.26
CA ALA A 80 15.53 16.58 3.51
C ALA A 80 14.50 17.72 3.56
N PHE A 81 13.97 18.13 2.40
CA PHE A 81 13.00 19.22 2.25
C PHE A 81 11.62 18.73 1.79
N VAL A 82 11.28 17.45 2.00
CA VAL A 82 9.99 16.88 1.56
C VAL A 82 8.75 17.61 2.08
N ASP A 83 8.85 18.21 3.26
CA ASP A 83 7.77 18.99 3.88
C ASP A 83 7.82 20.49 3.54
N LEU A 84 8.83 20.97 2.80
CA LEU A 84 8.95 22.37 2.41
C LEU A 84 7.89 22.73 1.35
N ARG A 85 7.13 23.80 1.61
CA ARG A 85 6.20 24.42 0.65
C ARG A 85 6.59 25.86 0.41
N ILE A 86 6.30 26.35 -0.79
CA ILE A 86 6.71 27.68 -1.24
C ILE A 86 5.49 28.40 -1.80
N SER A 87 5.24 29.62 -1.33
CA SER A 87 4.20 30.53 -1.83
C SER A 87 4.82 31.82 -2.33
N LEU A 88 4.28 32.35 -3.43
CA LEU A 88 4.76 33.59 -4.05
C LEU A 88 3.91 34.80 -3.66
N ILE A 89 4.58 35.91 -3.40
CA ILE A 89 3.99 37.24 -3.39
C ILE A 89 4.38 37.91 -4.72
N LEU A 90 3.40 38.43 -5.45
CA LEU A 90 3.59 39.12 -6.73
C LEU A 90 3.25 40.60 -6.56
N ASP A 91 4.29 41.41 -6.33
CA ASP A 91 4.16 42.86 -6.31
C ASP A 91 3.97 43.44 -7.72
N ASP A 92 4.60 42.79 -8.70
CA ASP A 92 4.50 43.06 -10.13
C ASP A 92 4.10 41.75 -10.85
N PRO A 93 3.36 41.83 -11.98
CA PRO A 93 2.96 40.66 -12.73
C PRO A 93 4.18 39.86 -13.20
N LEU A 94 4.23 38.58 -12.83
CA LEU A 94 5.21 37.64 -13.37
C LEU A 94 4.81 37.23 -14.79
N ASP A 95 5.78 36.92 -15.64
CA ASP A 95 5.51 36.32 -16.95
C ASP A 95 4.62 35.07 -16.81
N SER A 96 3.62 34.96 -17.68
CA SER A 96 2.59 33.92 -17.58
C SER A 96 3.17 32.50 -17.66
N PHE A 97 4.24 32.29 -18.44
CA PHE A 97 4.90 30.99 -18.58
C PHE A 97 5.86 30.72 -17.43
N LEU A 98 6.52 31.76 -16.88
CA LEU A 98 7.31 31.61 -15.66
C LEU A 98 6.45 31.24 -14.44
N LEU A 99 5.25 31.81 -14.31
CA LEU A 99 4.35 31.47 -13.20
C LEU A 99 3.85 30.02 -13.30
N SER A 100 3.37 29.59 -14.48
CA SER A 100 2.95 28.20 -14.68
C SER A 100 4.13 27.22 -14.56
N LYS A 101 5.35 27.65 -14.91
CA LYS A 101 6.57 26.86 -14.65
C LYS A 101 6.87 26.73 -13.15
N ALA A 102 6.62 27.76 -12.35
CA ALA A 102 6.80 27.65 -10.90
C ALA A 102 5.85 26.58 -10.31
N TYR A 103 4.62 26.47 -10.81
CA TYR A 103 3.68 25.41 -10.45
C TYR A 103 4.14 24.01 -10.88
N ASP A 104 4.65 23.84 -12.10
CA ASP A 104 5.32 22.60 -12.56
C ASP A 104 6.48 22.21 -11.62
N MET A 105 7.18 23.19 -11.05
CA MET A 105 8.24 22.98 -10.07
C MET A 105 7.75 22.89 -8.61
N GLY A 106 6.44 22.81 -8.36
CA GLY A 106 5.88 22.52 -7.02
C GLY A 106 5.49 23.74 -6.18
N LEU A 107 5.21 24.89 -6.80
CA LEU A 107 4.66 26.06 -6.10
C LEU A 107 3.28 25.73 -5.47
N LEU A 108 3.05 26.18 -4.23
CA LEU A 108 1.79 26.01 -3.52
C LEU A 108 0.75 27.07 -3.91
N SER A 109 1.10 28.35 -3.80
CA SER A 109 0.19 29.45 -4.07
C SER A 109 0.92 30.68 -4.62
N HIS A 110 0.18 31.59 -5.23
CA HIS A 110 0.65 32.94 -5.54
C HIS A 110 -0.39 33.96 -5.08
N HIS A 111 0.06 35.15 -4.72
CA HIS A 111 -0.77 36.19 -4.15
C HIS A 111 -0.43 37.54 -4.73
N ASP A 112 -1.44 38.25 -5.20
CA ASP A 112 -1.26 39.56 -5.81
C ASP A 112 -1.39 40.66 -4.75
N ARG A 113 -0.51 41.68 -4.83
CA ARG A 113 -0.71 42.97 -4.13
C ARG A 113 -0.81 42.91 -2.60
N MET A 114 -0.02 42.07 -1.92
CA MET A 114 0.06 42.02 -0.45
C MET A 114 0.80 43.24 0.18
N LYS A 115 0.29 44.46 0.02
CA LYS A 115 0.97 45.69 0.45
C LYS A 115 0.40 46.29 1.73
N SER A 116 -0.89 46.10 2.01
CA SER A 116 -1.56 46.56 3.23
C SER A 116 -2.04 45.40 4.10
N LYS A 117 -2.42 45.70 5.35
CA LYS A 117 -3.00 44.70 6.27
C LYS A 117 -4.25 44.04 5.68
N LEU A 118 -5.13 44.83 5.06
CA LEU A 118 -6.37 44.33 4.47
C LEU A 118 -6.09 43.41 3.27
N ASP A 119 -5.13 43.75 2.41
CA ASP A 119 -4.77 42.91 1.25
C ASP A 119 -4.27 41.55 1.71
N ILE A 120 -3.39 41.53 2.73
CA ILE A 120 -2.85 40.31 3.31
C ILE A 120 -3.97 39.45 3.94
N GLU A 121 -4.88 40.06 4.71
CA GLU A 121 -6.02 39.36 5.31
C GLU A 121 -6.91 38.69 4.25
N VAL A 122 -7.19 39.40 3.14
CA VAL A 122 -8.01 38.88 2.03
C VAL A 122 -7.32 37.73 1.32
N GLU A 123 -6.05 37.90 0.93
CA GLU A 123 -5.29 36.88 0.20
C GLU A 123 -5.07 35.60 1.01
N PHE A 124 -4.75 35.73 2.30
CA PHE A 124 -4.66 34.55 3.16
C PHE A 124 -6.03 33.93 3.42
N LYS A 125 -7.09 34.71 3.58
CA LYS A 125 -8.44 34.13 3.67
C LYS A 125 -8.74 33.25 2.46
N ILE A 126 -8.42 33.69 1.23
CA ILE A 126 -8.61 32.89 0.02
C ILE A 126 -7.80 31.58 0.08
N LEU A 127 -6.53 31.64 0.53
CA LEU A 127 -5.71 30.44 0.68
C LEU A 127 -6.30 29.43 1.67
N PHE A 128 -6.68 29.90 2.86
CA PHE A 128 -7.20 29.04 3.92
C PHE A 128 -8.60 28.52 3.61
N ASP A 129 -9.46 29.32 2.97
CA ASP A 129 -10.78 28.86 2.51
C ASP A 129 -10.64 27.73 1.48
N ARG A 130 -9.63 27.79 0.58
CA ARG A 130 -9.30 26.70 -0.35
C ARG A 130 -8.78 25.47 0.37
N GLU A 131 -7.91 25.64 1.36
CA GLU A 131 -7.36 24.53 2.13
C GLU A 131 -8.46 23.77 2.89
N VAL A 132 -9.39 24.51 3.50
CA VAL A 132 -10.56 23.94 4.18
C VAL A 132 -11.46 23.21 3.19
N HIS A 133 -11.73 23.82 2.01
CA HIS A 133 -12.55 23.22 0.97
C HIS A 133 -11.98 21.88 0.47
N TYR A 134 -10.65 21.79 0.31
CA TYR A 134 -9.97 20.56 -0.14
C TYR A 134 -9.46 19.67 1.00
N VAL A 135 -9.87 19.92 2.25
CA VAL A 135 -9.52 19.10 3.41
C VAL A 135 -8.01 18.88 3.53
N GLY A 136 -7.23 19.93 3.27
CA GLY A 136 -5.76 19.89 3.37
C GLY A 136 -5.01 19.33 2.15
N ALA A 137 -5.68 18.94 1.06
CA ALA A 137 -5.03 18.46 -0.16
C ALA A 137 -4.32 19.61 -0.93
N LEU A 138 -3.02 19.79 -0.66
CA LEU A 138 -2.25 20.94 -1.14
C LEU A 138 -2.06 21.00 -2.66
N ASP A 139 -2.07 19.85 -3.34
CA ASP A 139 -2.07 19.76 -4.80
C ASP A 139 -3.36 20.31 -5.40
N LEU A 140 -4.52 20.06 -4.79
CA LEU A 140 -5.81 20.65 -5.20
C LEU A 140 -5.88 22.16 -4.90
N VAL A 141 -5.31 22.59 -3.77
CA VAL A 141 -5.16 24.02 -3.45
C VAL A 141 -4.33 24.73 -4.53
N ALA A 142 -3.17 24.17 -4.87
CA ALA A 142 -2.30 24.71 -5.93
C ALA A 142 -2.99 24.64 -7.31
N ALA A 143 -3.76 23.58 -7.57
CA ALA A 143 -4.53 23.42 -8.80
C ALA A 143 -5.51 24.56 -9.03
N ASP A 144 -6.22 25.03 -8.00
CA ASP A 144 -7.16 26.14 -8.14
C ASP A 144 -6.46 27.45 -8.54
N TYR A 145 -5.27 27.73 -8.01
CA TYR A 145 -4.50 28.90 -8.45
C TYR A 145 -4.06 28.77 -9.92
N LEU A 146 -3.52 27.62 -10.32
CA LEU A 146 -3.07 27.41 -11.70
C LEU A 146 -4.24 27.42 -12.70
N ARG A 147 -5.39 26.87 -12.30
CA ARG A 147 -6.64 26.89 -13.09
C ARG A 147 -7.10 28.31 -13.38
N LEU A 148 -7.19 29.14 -12.34
CA LEU A 148 -7.55 30.56 -12.48
C LEU A 148 -6.56 31.30 -13.39
N HIS A 149 -5.27 30.99 -13.28
CA HIS A 149 -4.22 31.54 -14.15
C HIS A 149 -4.45 31.19 -15.63
N PHE A 150 -4.75 29.93 -15.96
CA PHE A 150 -5.03 29.56 -17.35
C PHE A 150 -6.31 30.19 -17.89
N VAL A 151 -7.36 30.29 -17.06
CA VAL A 151 -8.63 30.89 -17.47
C VAL A 151 -8.46 32.38 -17.75
N SER A 152 -7.77 33.12 -16.88
CA SER A 152 -7.56 34.57 -17.06
C SER A 152 -6.70 34.91 -18.28
N HIS A 153 -5.77 34.02 -18.66
CA HIS A 153 -4.92 34.16 -19.84
C HIS A 153 -5.44 33.43 -21.09
N GLN A 154 -6.64 32.86 -21.03
CA GLN A 154 -7.28 32.11 -22.14
C GLN A 154 -6.42 30.95 -22.69
N ARG A 155 -5.63 30.30 -21.83
CA ARG A 155 -4.75 29.17 -22.17
C ARG A 155 -5.51 27.83 -22.15
N TRP A 156 -6.56 27.69 -22.98
CA TRP A 156 -7.49 26.55 -22.94
C TRP A 156 -6.84 25.18 -23.18
N ASN A 157 -5.87 25.10 -24.09
CA ASN A 157 -5.15 23.84 -24.37
C ASN A 157 -4.23 23.41 -23.23
N ASP A 158 -3.70 24.37 -22.45
CA ASP A 158 -2.91 24.06 -21.26
C ASP A 158 -3.83 23.67 -20.10
N LEU A 159 -4.95 24.39 -19.93
CA LEU A 159 -6.00 24.04 -18.96
C LEU A 159 -6.51 22.61 -19.19
N LEU A 160 -6.86 22.25 -20.43
CA LEU A 160 -7.36 20.91 -20.75
C LEU A 160 -6.34 19.82 -20.44
N ARG A 161 -5.07 20.02 -20.83
CA ARG A 161 -3.99 19.06 -20.50
C ARG A 161 -3.79 18.93 -19.00
N PHE A 162 -3.84 20.06 -18.29
CA PHE A 162 -3.73 20.10 -16.85
C PHE A 162 -4.88 19.37 -16.15
N GLU A 163 -6.14 19.67 -16.51
CA GLU A 163 -7.29 18.98 -15.92
C GLU A 163 -7.29 17.48 -16.24
N LYS A 164 -6.88 17.07 -17.45
CA LYS A 164 -6.73 15.64 -17.81
C LYS A 164 -5.71 14.96 -16.88
N ALA A 165 -4.56 15.59 -16.63
CA ALA A 165 -3.53 15.05 -15.76
C ALA A 165 -3.97 15.03 -14.28
N LEU A 166 -4.56 16.12 -13.78
CA LEU A 166 -5.05 16.22 -12.41
C LEU A 166 -6.18 15.23 -12.14
N PHE A 167 -7.14 15.10 -13.07
CA PHE A 167 -8.22 14.13 -12.95
C PHE A 167 -7.70 12.69 -12.99
N SER A 168 -6.64 12.41 -13.75
CA SER A 168 -6.03 11.08 -13.77
C SER A 168 -5.43 10.67 -12.41
N LEU A 169 -4.94 11.64 -11.64
CA LEU A 169 -4.43 11.44 -10.28
C LEU A 169 -5.58 11.25 -9.26
N HIS A 170 -6.71 11.93 -9.48
CA HIS A 170 -7.87 11.98 -8.58
C HIS A 170 -9.15 11.42 -9.21
N ARG A 171 -9.04 10.26 -9.88
CA ARG A 171 -10.19 9.60 -10.54
C ARG A 171 -11.31 9.35 -9.53
N GLY A 172 -12.55 9.49 -9.98
CA GLY A 172 -13.75 9.39 -9.16
C GLY A 172 -14.15 10.69 -8.45
N ASN A 173 -13.32 11.73 -8.46
CA ASN A 173 -13.70 13.04 -7.93
C ASN A 173 -14.67 13.76 -8.90
N ILE A 174 -15.92 13.89 -8.48
CA ILE A 174 -17.00 14.46 -9.29
C ILE A 174 -16.75 15.93 -9.62
N ASP A 175 -16.24 16.72 -8.68
CA ASP A 175 -15.97 18.14 -8.90
C ASP A 175 -14.81 18.35 -9.89
N LEU A 176 -13.78 17.50 -9.84
CA LEU A 176 -12.72 17.52 -10.84
C LEU A 176 -13.18 17.02 -12.20
N ALA A 177 -14.07 16.02 -12.26
CA ALA A 177 -14.70 15.60 -13.50
C ALA A 177 -15.51 16.74 -14.14
N PHE A 178 -16.24 17.49 -13.32
CA PHE A 178 -16.99 18.66 -13.76
C PHE A 178 -16.06 19.76 -14.31
N LYS A 179 -14.96 20.06 -13.61
CA LYS A 179 -13.93 21.01 -14.08
C LYS A 179 -13.25 20.55 -15.38
N LEU A 180 -13.00 19.25 -15.53
CA LEU A 180 -12.49 18.67 -16.77
C LEU A 180 -13.49 18.82 -17.92
N ALA A 181 -14.79 18.61 -17.67
CA ALA A 181 -15.84 18.83 -18.67
C ALA A 181 -15.92 20.31 -19.09
N GLU A 182 -15.80 21.26 -18.15
CA GLU A 182 -15.70 22.68 -18.47
C GLU A 182 -14.46 22.97 -19.34
N ALA A 183 -13.29 22.40 -19.01
CA ALA A 183 -12.08 22.56 -19.80
C ALA A 183 -12.23 21.98 -21.22
N GLN A 184 -12.91 20.84 -21.37
CA GLN A 184 -13.25 20.23 -22.66
C GLN A 184 -14.16 21.15 -23.49
N LEU A 185 -15.20 21.73 -22.89
CA LEU A 185 -16.08 22.70 -23.56
C LEU A 185 -15.29 23.94 -24.02
N ARG A 186 -14.45 24.50 -23.16
CA ARG A 186 -13.58 25.65 -23.49
C ARG A 186 -12.59 25.36 -24.61
N ALA A 187 -12.12 24.11 -24.71
CA ALA A 187 -11.23 23.65 -25.78
C ALA A 187 -11.98 23.20 -27.05
N GLY A 188 -13.32 23.18 -27.03
CA GLY A 188 -14.15 22.74 -28.15
C GLY A 188 -14.35 21.22 -28.27
N GLU A 189 -13.90 20.41 -27.31
CA GLU A 189 -14.13 18.96 -27.25
C GLU A 189 -15.55 18.63 -26.75
N LYS A 190 -16.59 19.10 -27.46
CA LYS A 190 -18.00 19.02 -27.01
C LYS A 190 -18.50 17.60 -26.76
N ALA A 191 -18.14 16.67 -27.64
CA ALA A 191 -18.60 15.28 -27.55
C ALA A 191 -18.05 14.59 -26.29
N THR A 192 -16.78 14.82 -25.94
CA THR A 192 -16.17 14.24 -24.74
C THR A 192 -16.73 14.89 -23.47
N ALA A 193 -16.98 16.21 -23.49
CA ALA A 193 -17.65 16.91 -22.40
C ALA A 193 -19.08 16.37 -22.15
N ALA A 194 -19.87 16.17 -23.22
CA ALA A 194 -21.23 15.66 -23.09
C ALA A 194 -21.27 14.25 -22.47
N LYS A 195 -20.32 13.39 -22.84
CA LYS A 195 -20.16 12.05 -22.26
C LYS A 195 -19.86 12.13 -20.76
N LEU A 196 -18.87 12.94 -20.37
CA LEU A 196 -18.47 13.09 -18.97
C LEU A 196 -19.59 13.70 -18.11
N LEU A 197 -20.27 14.73 -18.62
CA LEU A 197 -21.44 15.34 -17.93
C LEU A 197 -22.60 14.35 -17.77
N SER A 198 -22.82 13.46 -18.74
CA SER A 198 -23.86 12.42 -18.66
C SER A 198 -23.54 11.40 -17.56
N GLN A 199 -22.26 11.04 -17.40
CA GLN A 199 -21.80 10.18 -16.30
C GLN A 199 -22.01 10.86 -14.95
N ILE A 200 -21.62 12.15 -14.83
CA ILE A 200 -21.84 12.92 -13.60
C ILE A 200 -23.34 12.99 -13.26
N ALA A 201 -24.20 13.29 -14.23
CA ALA A 201 -25.65 13.36 -14.04
C ALA A 201 -26.27 12.03 -13.55
N THR A 202 -25.69 10.90 -13.98
CA THR A 202 -26.14 9.56 -13.59
C THR A 202 -25.75 9.24 -12.15
N ILE A 203 -24.56 9.67 -11.75
CA ILE A 203 -23.95 9.39 -10.46
C ILE A 203 -24.49 10.33 -9.37
N ASP A 204 -24.58 11.61 -9.69
CA ASP A 204 -25.01 12.68 -8.80
C ASP A 204 -26.11 13.51 -9.47
N PRO A 205 -27.38 13.08 -9.33
CA PRO A 205 -28.50 13.79 -9.92
C PRO A 205 -28.67 15.22 -9.42
N ASP A 206 -28.12 15.58 -8.26
CA ASP A 206 -28.27 16.92 -7.68
C ASP A 206 -27.47 17.97 -8.49
N LYS A 207 -26.40 17.54 -9.16
CA LYS A 207 -25.60 18.40 -10.06
C LYS A 207 -26.27 18.70 -11.40
N ASN A 208 -27.45 18.14 -11.71
CA ASN A 208 -28.13 18.38 -13.00
C ASN A 208 -28.41 19.87 -13.28
N GLY A 209 -28.68 20.67 -12.24
CA GLY A 209 -28.83 22.12 -12.37
C GLY A 209 -27.54 22.83 -12.79
N GLU A 210 -26.42 22.47 -12.17
CA GLU A 210 -25.09 23.00 -12.51
C GLU A 210 -24.66 22.56 -13.91
N ILE A 211 -24.89 21.29 -14.27
CA ILE A 211 -24.61 20.75 -15.61
C ILE A 211 -25.38 21.51 -16.69
N SER A 212 -26.68 21.74 -16.46
CA SER A 212 -27.52 22.47 -17.41
C SER A 212 -27.03 23.91 -17.59
N THR A 213 -26.66 24.57 -16.49
CA THR A 213 -26.12 25.94 -16.51
C THR A 213 -24.78 25.99 -17.24
N LEU A 214 -23.87 25.05 -16.96
CA LEU A 214 -22.59 24.96 -17.63
C LEU A 214 -22.77 24.74 -19.13
N TRP A 215 -23.63 23.81 -19.54
CA TRP A 215 -23.87 23.53 -20.95
C TRP A 215 -24.41 24.74 -21.70
N GLN A 216 -25.38 25.47 -21.12
CA GLN A 216 -25.97 26.67 -21.72
C GLN A 216 -24.97 27.83 -21.89
N ASN A 217 -23.89 27.86 -21.11
CA ASN A 217 -22.83 28.85 -21.29
C ASN A 217 -22.02 28.65 -22.59
N PHE A 218 -22.06 27.46 -23.18
CA PHE A 218 -21.28 27.10 -24.37
C PHE A 218 -22.13 26.67 -25.57
N GLU A 219 -23.29 26.07 -25.35
CA GLU A 219 -24.18 25.52 -26.37
C GLU A 219 -25.59 26.11 -26.32
N GLN A 220 -26.26 26.14 -27.48
CA GLN A 220 -27.68 26.51 -27.57
C GLN A 220 -28.56 25.30 -27.25
N GLY A 221 -29.46 25.45 -26.27
CA GLY A 221 -30.44 24.42 -25.90
C GLY A 221 -30.15 23.74 -24.56
N SER A 222 -31.05 22.85 -24.15
CA SER A 222 -30.89 22.08 -22.91
C SER A 222 -29.92 20.92 -23.11
N PHE A 223 -29.15 20.60 -22.06
CA PHE A 223 -28.33 19.40 -22.05
C PHE A 223 -29.21 18.15 -22.19
N VAL A 224 -28.83 17.24 -23.09
CA VAL A 224 -29.46 15.93 -23.26
C VAL A 224 -28.40 14.88 -22.94
N SER A 225 -28.70 13.99 -22.02
CA SER A 225 -27.76 12.94 -21.62
C SER A 225 -27.49 11.97 -22.78
N VAL A 226 -26.23 11.62 -22.95
CA VAL A 226 -25.78 10.62 -23.92
C VAL A 226 -26.08 9.23 -23.35
N PRO A 227 -26.77 8.34 -24.10
CA PRO A 227 -27.01 6.97 -23.66
C PRO A 227 -25.70 6.20 -23.46
N VAL A 228 -25.64 5.42 -22.39
CA VAL A 228 -24.42 4.70 -21.96
C VAL A 228 -23.86 3.74 -23.01
N GLY A 229 -24.71 3.19 -23.91
CA GLY A 229 -24.29 2.28 -24.97
C GLY A 229 -23.51 2.92 -26.13
N GLU A 230 -23.48 4.25 -26.24
CA GLU A 230 -22.70 4.99 -27.27
C GLU A 230 -21.39 5.58 -26.72
N LEU A 231 -21.06 5.25 -25.46
CA LEU A 231 -19.81 5.63 -24.82
C LEU A 231 -18.67 4.72 -25.32
N GLU A 232 -18.00 5.10 -26.41
CA GLU A 232 -16.72 4.48 -26.77
C GLU A 232 -15.72 4.54 -25.60
N THR A 233 -14.99 3.45 -25.40
CA THR A 233 -14.23 3.08 -24.20
C THR A 233 -13.07 4.00 -23.78
N ASP A 234 -12.61 4.91 -24.66
CA ASP A 234 -11.43 5.75 -24.38
C ASP A 234 -11.74 7.18 -23.90
N ALA A 235 -12.99 7.63 -24.00
CA ALA A 235 -13.34 9.02 -23.68
C ALA A 235 -13.82 9.17 -22.22
N GLY A 236 -12.86 9.35 -21.30
CA GLY A 236 -13.13 9.80 -19.93
C GLY A 236 -13.53 8.67 -18.98
N GLU A 237 -12.60 7.75 -18.70
CA GLU A 237 -12.70 6.78 -17.61
C GLU A 237 -12.85 7.52 -16.26
N MET A 238 -14.09 7.79 -15.85
CA MET A 238 -14.36 8.53 -14.62
C MET A 238 -13.75 7.87 -13.39
N LEU A 239 -13.87 6.54 -13.31
CA LEU A 239 -13.40 5.74 -12.19
C LEU A 239 -12.01 5.17 -12.41
N GLY A 240 -11.68 4.85 -13.67
CA GLY A 240 -10.44 4.17 -14.00
C GLY A 240 -10.33 2.76 -13.46
N VAL A 241 -11.47 2.09 -13.32
CA VAL A 241 -11.60 0.66 -13.10
C VAL A 241 -12.01 0.07 -14.45
N LYS A 242 -11.23 -0.88 -14.92
CA LYS A 242 -11.38 -1.55 -16.22
C LYS A 242 -12.09 -2.88 -16.07
N HIS A 243 -11.85 -3.59 -14.97
CA HIS A 243 -12.33 -4.96 -14.82
C HIS A 243 -12.98 -5.23 -13.45
N CYS A 244 -14.26 -5.59 -13.46
CA CYS A 244 -14.98 -6.10 -12.30
C CYS A 244 -15.51 -7.52 -12.51
N ILE A 245 -15.56 -8.30 -11.44
CA ILE A 245 -16.27 -9.59 -11.37
C ILE A 245 -17.47 -9.45 -10.43
N ILE A 246 -18.63 -9.93 -10.85
CA ILE A 246 -19.85 -10.03 -10.05
C ILE A 246 -20.22 -11.50 -9.87
N VAL A 247 -20.48 -11.92 -8.64
CA VAL A 247 -20.95 -13.27 -8.31
C VAL A 247 -22.26 -13.17 -7.52
N ASP A 248 -23.39 -13.45 -8.17
CA ASP A 248 -24.70 -13.45 -7.51
C ASP A 248 -25.58 -14.56 -8.10
N PRO A 249 -26.12 -15.48 -7.28
CA PRO A 249 -26.99 -16.56 -7.77
C PRO A 249 -28.34 -16.03 -8.31
N ASP A 250 -28.75 -14.81 -7.96
CA ASP A 250 -29.95 -14.18 -8.49
C ASP A 250 -29.63 -13.41 -9.79
N LEU A 251 -30.05 -13.99 -10.92
CA LEU A 251 -29.89 -13.40 -12.26
C LEU A 251 -30.44 -11.98 -12.38
N ILE A 252 -31.52 -11.63 -11.67
CA ILE A 252 -32.13 -10.30 -11.75
C ILE A 252 -31.21 -9.28 -11.07
N GLN A 253 -30.68 -9.62 -9.88
CA GLN A 253 -29.73 -8.76 -9.17
C GLN A 253 -28.42 -8.65 -9.95
N LEU A 254 -27.92 -9.76 -10.48
CA LEU A 254 -26.70 -9.82 -11.28
C LEU A 254 -26.76 -8.87 -12.48
N HIS A 255 -27.83 -8.94 -13.30
CA HIS A 255 -28.02 -8.02 -14.43
C HIS A 255 -28.24 -6.56 -13.99
N LEU A 256 -28.87 -6.32 -12.84
CA LEU A 256 -29.04 -4.97 -12.29
C LEU A 256 -27.67 -4.36 -11.95
N ILE A 257 -26.81 -5.09 -11.25
CA ILE A 257 -25.48 -4.63 -10.83
C ILE A 257 -24.58 -4.45 -12.05
N GLU A 258 -24.59 -5.40 -12.98
CA GLU A 258 -23.86 -5.29 -14.24
C GLU A 258 -24.23 -4.00 -14.98
N LYS A 259 -25.53 -3.73 -15.14
CA LYS A 259 -26.01 -2.50 -15.76
C LYS A 259 -25.53 -1.25 -15.02
N LEU A 260 -25.56 -1.23 -13.69
CA LEU A 260 -25.08 -0.10 -12.89
C LEU A 260 -23.57 0.13 -13.06
N LEU A 261 -22.76 -0.94 -13.09
CA LEU A 261 -21.31 -0.83 -13.32
C LEU A 261 -20.98 -0.34 -14.74
N ILE A 262 -21.72 -0.80 -15.76
CA ILE A 262 -21.57 -0.29 -17.14
C ILE A 262 -21.96 1.20 -17.19
N GLN A 263 -23.01 1.62 -16.48
CA GLN A 263 -23.40 3.03 -16.36
C GLN A 263 -22.33 3.89 -15.69
N LEU A 264 -21.53 3.32 -14.80
CA LEU A 264 -20.36 3.97 -14.21
C LEU A 264 -19.14 4.03 -15.15
N GLY A 265 -19.24 3.46 -16.35
CA GLY A 265 -18.18 3.46 -17.35
C GLY A 265 -17.15 2.35 -17.19
N ILE A 266 -17.50 1.23 -16.54
CA ILE A 266 -16.62 0.06 -16.45
C ILE A 266 -16.75 -0.77 -17.73
N PRO A 267 -15.67 -0.93 -18.51
CA PRO A 267 -15.73 -1.54 -19.84
C PRO A 267 -15.83 -3.07 -19.80
N HIS A 268 -15.30 -3.73 -18.76
CA HIS A 268 -15.32 -5.18 -18.62
C HIS A 268 -15.95 -5.59 -17.29
N VAL A 269 -17.14 -6.18 -17.37
CA VAL A 269 -17.86 -6.74 -16.22
C VAL A 269 -18.14 -8.21 -16.52
N GLU A 270 -17.48 -9.10 -15.79
CA GLU A 270 -17.75 -10.53 -15.87
C GLU A 270 -18.75 -10.94 -14.79
N THR A 271 -19.71 -11.79 -15.16
CA THR A 271 -20.80 -12.16 -14.26
C THR A 271 -20.89 -13.67 -14.11
N PHE A 272 -21.09 -14.12 -12.88
CA PHE A 272 -21.18 -15.54 -12.52
C PHE A 272 -22.36 -15.77 -11.59
N THR A 273 -23.14 -16.81 -11.87
CA THR A 273 -24.21 -17.27 -10.96
C THR A 273 -23.71 -18.31 -9.96
N ASP A 274 -22.58 -18.96 -10.27
CA ASP A 274 -21.92 -19.94 -9.42
C ASP A 274 -20.57 -19.39 -8.94
N SER A 275 -20.39 -19.42 -7.62
CA SER A 275 -19.17 -18.97 -6.95
C SER A 275 -17.97 -19.89 -7.20
N ALA A 276 -18.19 -21.17 -7.52
CA ALA A 276 -17.13 -22.10 -7.90
C ALA A 276 -16.58 -21.79 -9.29
N GLU A 277 -17.45 -21.52 -10.28
CA GLU A 277 -17.02 -21.11 -11.63
C GLU A 277 -16.22 -19.80 -11.61
N ALA A 278 -16.66 -18.84 -10.80
CA ALA A 278 -15.92 -17.59 -10.60
C ALA A 278 -14.53 -17.85 -9.99
N LEU A 279 -14.42 -18.83 -9.09
CA LEU A 279 -13.15 -19.19 -8.46
C LEU A 279 -12.20 -19.84 -9.47
N ASP A 280 -12.67 -20.79 -10.27
CA ASP A 280 -11.89 -21.44 -11.33
C ASP A 280 -11.37 -20.40 -12.34
N HIS A 281 -12.20 -19.42 -12.68
CA HIS A 281 -11.82 -18.31 -13.54
C HIS A 281 -10.67 -17.48 -12.93
N LEU A 282 -10.73 -17.16 -11.63
CA LEU A 282 -9.64 -16.49 -10.91
C LEU A 282 -8.35 -17.33 -10.90
N GLU A 283 -8.46 -18.63 -10.67
CA GLU A 283 -7.32 -19.54 -10.64
C GLU A 283 -6.66 -19.71 -12.03
N SER A 284 -7.43 -19.52 -13.11
CA SER A 284 -6.94 -19.54 -14.49
C SER A 284 -6.08 -18.32 -14.86
N GLY A 285 -6.05 -17.29 -14.00
CA GLY A 285 -5.20 -16.11 -14.13
C GLY A 285 -5.93 -14.79 -14.31
N ALA A 286 -7.26 -14.76 -14.11
CA ALA A 286 -8.02 -13.52 -14.14
C ALA A 286 -7.50 -12.51 -13.10
N ARG A 287 -7.46 -11.24 -13.50
CA ARG A 287 -6.97 -10.11 -12.68
C ARG A 287 -8.04 -9.04 -12.62
N PRO A 288 -9.14 -9.26 -11.87
CA PRO A 288 -10.11 -8.21 -11.61
C PRO A 288 -9.49 -7.14 -10.72
N GLU A 289 -9.99 -5.91 -10.86
CA GLU A 289 -9.63 -4.81 -9.97
C GLU A 289 -10.61 -4.72 -8.80
N ILE A 290 -11.87 -5.17 -8.96
CA ILE A 290 -12.87 -5.21 -7.89
C ILE A 290 -13.72 -6.48 -8.04
N ILE A 291 -14.06 -7.13 -6.93
CA ILE A 291 -14.98 -8.27 -6.91
C ILE A 291 -16.18 -7.94 -6.02
N LEU A 292 -17.38 -8.14 -6.54
CA LEU A 292 -18.64 -8.03 -5.82
C LEU A 292 -19.26 -9.42 -5.74
N PHE A 293 -19.69 -9.86 -4.55
CA PHE A 293 -20.28 -11.18 -4.41
C PHE A 293 -21.37 -11.26 -3.34
N GLU A 294 -22.33 -12.17 -3.55
CA GLU A 294 -23.38 -12.49 -2.59
C GLU A 294 -22.84 -13.37 -1.45
N TRP A 295 -23.08 -12.95 -0.21
CA TRP A 295 -22.61 -13.66 0.98
C TRP A 295 -23.28 -15.04 1.16
N ARG A 296 -24.58 -15.12 0.86
CA ARG A 296 -25.40 -16.33 1.08
C ARG A 296 -25.60 -17.17 -0.19
N SER A 297 -24.54 -17.35 -0.97
CA SER A 297 -24.57 -18.27 -2.12
C SER A 297 -24.69 -19.73 -1.68
N LYS A 298 -25.47 -20.53 -2.41
CA LYS A 298 -25.69 -21.96 -2.12
C LYS A 298 -24.62 -22.89 -2.70
N ALA A 299 -23.96 -22.49 -3.79
CA ALA A 299 -22.96 -23.33 -4.46
C ALA A 299 -21.67 -23.41 -3.65
N LEU A 300 -21.07 -22.25 -3.36
CA LEU A 300 -19.98 -22.07 -2.40
C LEU A 300 -20.37 -20.92 -1.47
N ALA A 301 -20.40 -21.17 -0.16
CA ALA A 301 -20.79 -20.14 0.79
C ALA A 301 -19.83 -18.93 0.71
N GLY A 302 -20.36 -17.71 0.79
CA GLY A 302 -19.57 -16.47 0.75
C GLY A 302 -18.38 -16.43 1.73
N PRO A 303 -18.50 -16.92 2.98
CA PRO A 303 -17.38 -17.14 3.89
C PRO A 303 -16.20 -17.93 3.30
N ILE A 304 -16.48 -18.99 2.54
CA ILE A 304 -15.48 -19.86 1.94
C ILE A 304 -14.92 -19.18 0.69
N PHE A 305 -15.80 -18.64 -0.16
CA PHE A 305 -15.41 -17.89 -1.36
C PHE A 305 -14.45 -16.74 -1.01
N ALA A 306 -14.76 -15.93 0.01
CA ALA A 306 -13.89 -14.83 0.44
C ALA A 306 -12.50 -15.30 0.87
N GLN A 307 -12.41 -16.42 1.61
CA GLN A 307 -11.14 -17.02 2.02
C GLN A 307 -10.32 -17.49 0.81
N ARG A 308 -10.94 -18.21 -0.12
CA ARG A 308 -10.32 -18.71 -1.35
C ARG A 308 -9.82 -17.58 -2.25
N VAL A 309 -10.66 -16.57 -2.46
CA VAL A 309 -10.29 -15.39 -3.26
C VAL A 309 -9.08 -14.67 -2.66
N ARG A 310 -9.01 -14.52 -1.33
CA ARG A 310 -7.86 -13.90 -0.67
C ARG A 310 -6.55 -14.69 -0.86
N GLU A 311 -6.61 -16.01 -1.00
CA GLU A 311 -5.43 -16.82 -1.32
C GLU A 311 -4.95 -16.63 -2.78
N ILE A 312 -5.86 -16.30 -3.70
CA ILE A 312 -5.55 -16.16 -5.14
C ILE A 312 -5.11 -14.75 -5.52
N VAL A 313 -5.87 -13.73 -5.09
CA VAL A 313 -5.66 -12.33 -5.50
C VAL A 313 -5.13 -11.42 -4.39
N GLY A 314 -4.97 -11.93 -3.16
CA GLY A 314 -4.46 -11.16 -2.03
C GLY A 314 -5.41 -10.07 -1.54
N PHE A 315 -4.87 -9.11 -0.78
CA PHE A 315 -5.61 -7.96 -0.25
C PHE A 315 -5.61 -6.74 -1.19
N GLY A 316 -4.92 -6.84 -2.33
CA GLY A 316 -4.83 -5.77 -3.32
C GLY A 316 -6.13 -5.50 -4.05
N VAL A 317 -6.95 -6.54 -4.23
CA VAL A 317 -8.28 -6.47 -4.88
C VAL A 317 -9.37 -6.24 -3.82
N PRO A 318 -10.10 -5.12 -3.86
CA PRO A 318 -11.21 -4.89 -2.97
C PRO A 318 -12.34 -5.90 -3.13
N LEU A 319 -12.89 -6.32 -2.00
CA LEU A 319 -14.05 -7.20 -1.94
C LEU A 319 -15.26 -6.43 -1.43
N THR A 320 -16.35 -6.48 -2.18
CA THR A 320 -17.63 -5.93 -1.76
C THR A 320 -18.64 -7.04 -1.57
N VAL A 321 -19.16 -7.15 -0.35
CA VAL A 321 -20.20 -8.12 -0.04
C VAL A 321 -21.56 -7.49 -0.30
N ILE A 322 -22.36 -8.16 -1.11
CA ILE A 322 -23.76 -7.79 -1.35
C ILE A 322 -24.61 -8.76 -0.54
N ASN A 323 -25.55 -8.25 0.25
CA ASN A 323 -26.43 -9.10 1.06
C ASN A 323 -27.69 -8.35 1.54
N ASP A 324 -28.76 -9.07 1.83
CA ASP A 324 -29.95 -8.56 2.52
C ASP A 324 -29.75 -8.46 4.04
N GLN A 325 -29.14 -9.48 4.65
CA GLN A 325 -29.00 -9.62 6.09
C GLN A 325 -27.68 -10.32 6.46
N LEU A 326 -26.75 -9.53 7.00
CA LEU A 326 -25.57 -10.05 7.69
C LEU A 326 -25.89 -10.20 9.17
N SER A 327 -25.48 -11.33 9.76
CA SER A 327 -25.56 -11.56 11.20
C SER A 327 -24.32 -11.01 11.90
N ASP A 328 -24.42 -10.75 13.20
CA ASP A 328 -23.25 -10.32 14.00
C ASP A 328 -22.14 -11.39 14.02
N GLN A 329 -22.49 -12.66 13.76
CA GLN A 329 -21.54 -13.78 13.66
C GLN A 329 -20.70 -13.74 12.39
N ASP A 330 -21.16 -13.05 11.33
CA ASP A 330 -20.41 -12.90 10.07
C ASP A 330 -19.31 -11.84 10.17
N MET A 331 -19.51 -10.84 11.04
CA MET A 331 -18.66 -9.65 11.13
C MET A 331 -17.18 -9.93 11.41
N PRO A 332 -16.81 -10.86 12.33
CA PRO A 332 -15.41 -11.16 12.58
C PRO A 332 -14.69 -11.70 11.33
N LEU A 333 -15.33 -12.62 10.60
CA LEU A 333 -14.73 -13.21 9.40
C LEU A 333 -14.64 -12.20 8.25
N LEU A 334 -15.66 -11.35 8.06
CA LEU A 334 -15.62 -10.27 7.06
C LEU A 334 -14.42 -9.35 7.28
N ARG A 335 -14.15 -8.99 8.55
CA ARG A 335 -13.00 -8.16 8.92
C ARG A 335 -11.68 -8.87 8.63
N GLU A 336 -11.55 -10.13 9.04
CA GLU A 336 -10.35 -10.93 8.78
C GLU A 336 -10.06 -11.12 7.29
N MET A 337 -11.11 -11.34 6.49
CA MET A 337 -11.01 -11.45 5.04
C MET A 337 -10.83 -10.10 4.36
N GLY A 338 -10.77 -9.00 5.10
CA GLY A 338 -10.56 -7.68 4.53
C GLY A 338 -11.67 -7.29 3.55
N VAL A 339 -12.95 -7.57 3.87
CA VAL A 339 -14.06 -7.09 3.04
C VAL A 339 -14.12 -5.57 3.13
N THR A 340 -13.89 -4.92 1.99
CA THR A 340 -13.68 -3.48 1.85
C THR A 340 -14.98 -2.70 1.98
N ASN A 341 -16.05 -3.16 1.33
CA ASN A 341 -17.35 -2.52 1.42
C ASN A 341 -18.50 -3.54 1.50
N ARG A 342 -19.68 -3.08 1.90
CA ARG A 342 -20.91 -3.88 2.01
C ARG A 342 -22.09 -3.12 1.42
N ILE A 343 -22.76 -3.73 0.45
CA ILE A 343 -23.94 -3.16 -0.21
C ILE A 343 -25.16 -3.95 0.26
N ARG A 344 -26.15 -3.23 0.79
CA ARG A 344 -27.39 -3.84 1.30
C ARG A 344 -28.43 -4.01 0.19
N LYS A 345 -29.09 -5.17 0.16
CA LYS A 345 -30.27 -5.41 -0.69
C LYS A 345 -31.54 -4.84 0.00
N PRO A 346 -32.53 -4.30 -0.74
CA PRO A 346 -32.55 -4.12 -2.20
C PRO A 346 -31.62 -2.99 -2.68
N ILE A 347 -30.98 -3.19 -3.83
CA ILE A 347 -29.99 -2.25 -4.37
C ILE A 347 -30.70 -1.04 -4.98
N GLN A 348 -30.38 0.15 -4.47
CA GLN A 348 -30.83 1.41 -5.04
C GLN A 348 -29.67 2.05 -5.80
N ALA A 349 -29.91 2.52 -7.02
CA ALA A 349 -28.87 3.03 -7.93
C ALA A 349 -28.02 4.14 -7.28
N THR A 350 -28.65 5.16 -6.69
CA THR A 350 -27.94 6.29 -6.06
C THR A 350 -27.06 5.85 -4.88
N SER A 351 -27.58 4.97 -4.02
CA SER A 351 -26.80 4.41 -2.92
C SER A 351 -25.65 3.54 -3.43
N PHE A 352 -25.90 2.70 -4.45
CA PHE A 352 -24.88 1.87 -5.07
C PHE A 352 -23.73 2.70 -5.66
N PHE A 353 -24.03 3.75 -6.42
CA PHE A 353 -23.01 4.62 -7.01
C PHE A 353 -22.15 5.29 -5.94
N ARG A 354 -22.76 5.80 -4.87
CA ARG A 354 -22.02 6.41 -3.75
C ARG A 354 -21.08 5.40 -3.06
N GLU A 355 -21.60 4.21 -2.75
CA GLU A 355 -20.81 3.15 -2.10
C GLU A 355 -19.67 2.65 -3.00
N PHE A 356 -19.92 2.53 -4.31
CA PHE A 356 -18.91 2.10 -5.28
C PHE A 356 -17.85 3.18 -5.54
N LEU A 357 -18.23 4.46 -5.64
CA LEU A 357 -17.29 5.57 -5.75
C LEU A 357 -16.39 5.67 -4.53
N TRP A 358 -16.97 5.56 -3.34
CA TRP A 358 -16.20 5.55 -2.10
C TRP A 358 -15.19 4.40 -2.10
N LEU A 359 -15.59 3.21 -2.54
CA LEU A 359 -14.71 2.04 -2.69
C LEU A 359 -13.53 2.35 -3.63
N VAL A 360 -13.79 2.87 -4.83
CA VAL A 360 -12.75 3.20 -5.82
C VAL A 360 -11.80 4.28 -5.29
N HIS A 361 -12.32 5.29 -4.59
CA HIS A 361 -11.51 6.33 -3.99
C HIS A 361 -10.60 5.77 -2.89
N GLN A 362 -11.14 4.93 -1.98
CA GLN A 362 -10.36 4.29 -0.93
C GLN A 362 -9.30 3.34 -1.48
N ASP A 363 -9.59 2.67 -2.60
CA ASP A 363 -8.63 1.77 -3.23
C ASP A 363 -7.38 2.52 -3.77
N LYS A 364 -7.58 3.70 -4.35
CA LYS A 364 -6.52 4.52 -4.94
C LYS A 364 -5.80 5.39 -3.93
N ALA A 365 -6.55 6.06 -3.08
CA ALA A 365 -6.08 6.99 -2.07
C ALA A 365 -6.68 6.63 -0.71
N PRO A 366 -6.17 5.58 -0.05
CA PRO A 366 -6.75 5.09 1.18
C PRO A 366 -6.60 6.13 2.30
N THR A 367 -7.73 6.49 2.89
CA THR A 367 -7.84 7.40 4.04
C THR A 367 -8.38 6.70 5.28
N GLU A 368 -9.06 5.57 5.10
CA GLU A 368 -9.56 4.76 6.22
C GLU A 368 -8.48 3.79 6.73
N PRO A 369 -8.22 3.75 8.06
CA PRO A 369 -7.19 2.89 8.65
C PRO A 369 -7.26 1.44 8.19
N PHE A 370 -8.47 0.87 8.17
CA PHE A 370 -8.68 -0.51 7.76
C PHE A 370 -8.26 -0.78 6.30
N ILE A 371 -8.47 0.18 5.40
CA ILE A 371 -8.05 0.04 3.99
C ILE A 371 -6.54 0.23 3.86
N ILE A 372 -5.97 1.18 4.60
CA ILE A 372 -4.52 1.36 4.66
C ILE A 372 -3.84 0.06 5.12
N LEU A 373 -4.37 -0.62 6.17
CA LEU A 373 -3.86 -1.92 6.62
C LEU A 373 -3.94 -3.00 5.55
N GLN A 374 -5.03 -3.08 4.78
CA GLN A 374 -5.15 -4.04 3.68
C GLN A 374 -4.08 -3.79 2.61
N LYS A 375 -3.88 -2.53 2.24
CA LYS A 375 -2.84 -2.15 1.26
C LYS A 375 -1.43 -2.38 1.80
N ILE A 376 -1.19 -2.22 3.11
CA ILE A 376 0.06 -2.62 3.77
C ILE A 376 0.26 -4.14 3.67
N LYS A 377 -0.77 -4.94 3.98
CA LYS A 377 -0.73 -6.41 3.85
C LYS A 377 -0.43 -6.84 2.42
N GLN A 378 -0.99 -6.15 1.43
CA GLN A 378 -0.67 -6.37 0.02
C GLN A 378 0.78 -6.00 -0.31
N ALA A 379 1.25 -4.82 0.10
CA ALA A 379 2.62 -4.39 -0.14
C ALA A 379 3.66 -5.33 0.50
N MET A 380 3.36 -5.90 1.69
CA MET A 380 4.16 -6.96 2.30
C MET A 380 4.18 -8.23 1.43
N ALA A 381 3.02 -8.66 0.91
CA ALA A 381 2.93 -9.84 0.04
C ALA A 381 3.72 -9.67 -1.27
N ASP A 382 3.62 -8.48 -1.87
CA ASP A 382 4.31 -8.13 -3.12
C ASP A 382 5.79 -7.79 -2.93
N SER A 383 6.23 -7.64 -1.66
CA SER A 383 7.56 -7.11 -1.31
C SER A 383 7.85 -5.72 -1.89
N ASP A 384 6.81 -4.89 -2.05
CA ASP A 384 6.92 -3.50 -2.46
C ASP A 384 7.28 -2.63 -1.25
N PHE A 385 8.58 -2.50 -0.98
CA PHE A 385 9.09 -1.76 0.18
C PHE A 385 8.82 -0.26 0.09
N GLU A 386 8.68 0.32 -1.11
CA GLU A 386 8.43 1.75 -1.31
C GLU A 386 6.99 2.08 -0.89
N LEU A 387 6.01 1.34 -1.44
CA LEU A 387 4.61 1.50 -1.07
C LEU A 387 4.37 1.16 0.40
N LEU A 388 5.04 0.12 0.91
CA LEU A 388 4.98 -0.27 2.32
C LEU A 388 5.41 0.88 3.25
N ALA A 389 6.50 1.57 2.93
CA ALA A 389 6.98 2.72 3.71
C ALA A 389 5.94 3.85 3.75
N LYS A 390 5.44 4.23 2.56
CA LYS A 390 4.50 5.34 2.38
C LYS A 390 3.20 5.10 3.16
N LEU A 391 2.65 3.90 3.05
CA LEU A 391 1.41 3.54 3.74
C LEU A 391 1.61 3.37 5.24
N THR A 392 2.73 2.80 5.68
CA THR A 392 3.05 2.66 7.11
C THR A 392 3.16 4.04 7.77
N LYS A 393 3.89 4.99 7.15
CA LYS A 393 3.96 6.38 7.62
C LYS A 393 2.55 6.97 7.79
N ARG A 394 1.73 6.90 6.74
CA ARG A 394 0.36 7.41 6.75
C ARG A 394 -0.48 6.78 7.87
N TYR A 395 -0.34 5.48 8.10
CA TYR A 395 -1.06 4.79 9.16
C TYR A 395 -0.63 5.23 10.56
N MET A 396 0.68 5.41 10.79
CA MET A 396 1.24 5.81 12.08
C MET A 396 0.91 7.27 12.43
N GLU A 397 0.82 8.14 11.43
CA GLU A 397 0.46 9.56 11.56
C GLU A 397 -1.05 9.81 11.62
N SER A 398 -1.89 8.81 11.36
CA SER A 398 -3.34 8.97 11.33
C SER A 398 -3.94 9.07 12.74
N ASP A 399 -4.67 10.16 12.99
CA ASP A 399 -5.43 10.39 14.23
C ASP A 399 -6.59 9.39 14.42
N LYS A 400 -7.02 8.70 13.36
CA LYS A 400 -8.05 7.66 13.43
C LYS A 400 -7.53 6.34 14.01
N CYS A 401 -6.22 6.18 14.16
CA CYS A 401 -5.59 4.96 14.66
C CYS A 401 -5.26 5.12 16.14
N THR A 402 -5.71 4.19 16.98
CA THR A 402 -5.31 4.17 18.38
C THR A 402 -3.84 3.74 18.51
N GLU A 403 -3.22 4.04 19.65
CA GLU A 403 -1.85 3.56 19.92
C GLU A 403 -1.78 2.01 19.94
N ALA A 404 -2.87 1.34 20.32
CA ALA A 404 -2.97 -0.11 20.23
C ALA A 404 -2.99 -0.61 18.77
N ASP A 405 -3.69 0.10 17.87
CA ASP A 405 -3.70 -0.23 16.44
C ASP A 405 -2.31 -0.06 15.81
N LYS A 406 -1.60 1.01 16.18
CA LYS A 406 -0.22 1.27 15.74
C LYS A 406 0.74 0.21 16.26
N CYS A 407 0.60 -0.20 17.52
CA CYS A 407 1.41 -1.27 18.11
C CYS A 407 1.16 -2.63 17.43
N LEU A 408 -0.09 -2.94 17.08
CA LEU A 408 -0.43 -4.13 16.31
C LEU A 408 0.24 -4.13 14.93
N LEU A 409 0.18 -3.00 14.21
CA LEU A 409 0.85 -2.91 12.91
C LEU A 409 2.37 -3.12 13.04
N GLN A 410 3.01 -2.56 14.07
CA GLN A 410 4.43 -2.80 14.34
C GLN A 410 4.73 -4.27 14.63
N ALA A 411 3.82 -4.97 15.33
CA ALA A 411 3.93 -6.41 15.56
C ALA A 411 3.87 -7.20 14.24
N GLU A 412 2.95 -6.85 13.34
CA GLU A 412 2.82 -7.48 12.01
C GLU A 412 4.06 -7.21 11.13
N LEU A 413 4.56 -5.98 11.10
CA LEU A 413 5.79 -5.62 10.36
C LEU A 413 7.03 -6.33 10.92
N SER A 414 7.12 -6.45 12.24
CA SER A 414 8.20 -7.20 12.90
C SER A 414 8.13 -8.69 12.54
N TYR A 415 6.93 -9.27 12.49
CA TYR A 415 6.72 -10.64 12.03
C TYR A 415 7.17 -10.83 10.59
N PHE A 416 6.76 -9.93 9.69
CA PHE A 416 7.12 -9.94 8.28
C PHE A 416 8.63 -9.87 8.06
N ARG A 417 9.34 -9.07 8.86
CA ARG A 417 10.82 -8.95 8.85
C ARG A 417 11.54 -10.15 9.48
N GLY A 418 10.82 -11.08 10.11
CA GLY A 418 11.39 -12.25 10.79
C GLY A 418 11.79 -12.01 12.25
N HIS A 419 11.51 -10.83 12.82
CA HIS A 419 11.77 -10.50 14.22
C HIS A 419 10.63 -10.97 15.12
N TYR A 420 10.53 -12.29 15.31
CA TYR A 420 9.38 -12.92 15.97
C TYR A 420 9.27 -12.59 17.48
N SER A 421 10.39 -12.36 18.17
CA SER A 421 10.40 -11.95 19.58
C SER A 421 9.80 -10.56 19.78
N ALA A 422 10.25 -9.58 18.99
CA ALA A 422 9.71 -8.22 18.98
C ALA A 422 8.22 -8.23 18.61
N SER A 423 7.85 -9.00 17.59
CA SER A 423 6.44 -9.17 17.20
C SER A 423 5.59 -9.71 18.35
N ARG A 424 6.03 -10.76 19.05
CA ARG A 424 5.35 -11.31 20.22
C ARG A 424 5.17 -10.25 21.31
N ASP A 425 6.22 -9.51 21.63
CA ASP A 425 6.19 -8.55 22.74
C ASP A 425 5.26 -7.37 22.42
N MET A 426 5.28 -6.86 21.19
CA MET A 426 4.35 -5.83 20.71
C MET A 426 2.89 -6.33 20.70
N ALA A 427 2.64 -7.55 20.21
CA ALA A 427 1.30 -8.13 20.22
C ALA A 427 0.77 -8.35 21.66
N LEU A 428 1.63 -8.79 22.59
CA LEU A 428 1.27 -8.90 24.01
C LEU A 428 0.97 -7.55 24.64
N ASN A 429 1.74 -6.51 24.32
CA ASN A 429 1.47 -5.16 24.78
C ASN A 429 0.14 -4.62 24.25
N THR A 430 -0.18 -4.94 22.99
CA THR A 430 -1.49 -4.63 22.40
C THR A 430 -2.62 -5.31 23.17
N LEU A 431 -2.51 -6.60 23.50
CA LEU A 431 -3.52 -7.30 24.32
C LEU A 431 -3.70 -6.65 25.70
N LYS A 432 -2.60 -6.25 26.36
CA LYS A 432 -2.64 -5.61 27.69
C LYS A 432 -3.37 -4.27 27.69
N SER A 433 -3.43 -3.58 26.55
CA SER A 433 -4.19 -2.33 26.39
C SER A 433 -5.72 -2.54 26.37
N GLY A 434 -6.19 -3.80 26.39
CA GLY A 434 -7.61 -4.16 26.33
C GLY A 434 -8.12 -4.45 24.92
N MET A 435 -7.29 -4.25 23.89
CA MET A 435 -7.62 -4.65 22.52
C MET A 435 -7.49 -6.15 22.35
N ILE A 436 -8.57 -6.88 22.62
CA ILE A 436 -8.68 -8.31 22.36
C ILE A 436 -9.52 -8.49 21.11
N ASN A 437 -8.85 -8.63 19.97
CA ASN A 437 -9.48 -8.98 18.71
C ASN A 437 -8.75 -10.14 18.03
N VAL A 438 -9.36 -10.64 16.97
CA VAL A 438 -8.89 -11.83 16.26
C VAL A 438 -7.52 -11.63 15.61
N GLU A 439 -7.21 -10.41 15.17
CA GLU A 439 -5.96 -10.09 14.48
C GLU A 439 -4.77 -10.12 15.44
N VAL A 440 -4.90 -9.51 16.63
CA VAL A 440 -3.85 -9.53 17.65
C VAL A 440 -3.52 -10.97 18.06
N LEU A 441 -4.54 -11.79 18.30
CA LEU A 441 -4.37 -13.20 18.66
C LEU A 441 -3.73 -14.02 17.54
N ASN A 442 -4.08 -13.73 16.28
CA ASN A 442 -3.47 -14.37 15.11
C ASN A 442 -1.99 -14.01 14.98
N THR A 443 -1.64 -12.73 15.10
CA THR A 443 -0.26 -12.25 15.02
C THR A 443 0.58 -12.83 16.15
N LEU A 444 0.07 -12.79 17.39
CA LEU A 444 0.73 -13.40 18.54
C LEU A 444 0.93 -14.91 18.36
N GLY A 445 -0.12 -15.64 17.97
CA GLY A 445 -0.05 -17.09 17.74
C GLY A 445 0.95 -17.46 16.66
N LYS A 446 0.98 -16.74 15.54
CA LYS A 446 1.95 -16.95 14.45
C LYS A 446 3.38 -16.69 14.91
N SER A 447 3.61 -15.61 15.68
CA SER A 447 4.93 -15.29 16.24
C SER A 447 5.40 -16.39 17.20
N LEU A 448 4.52 -16.87 18.08
CA LEU A 448 4.82 -17.95 19.02
C LEU A 448 5.12 -19.28 18.31
N MET A 449 4.40 -19.63 17.23
CA MET A 449 4.72 -20.81 16.40
C MET A 449 6.14 -20.71 15.82
N LYS A 450 6.53 -19.55 15.30
CA LYS A 450 7.89 -19.33 14.77
C LYS A 450 8.96 -19.43 15.87
N MET A 451 8.60 -19.08 17.10
CA MET A 451 9.43 -19.22 18.30
C MET A 451 9.36 -20.60 18.96
N ARG A 452 8.63 -21.57 18.39
CA ARG A 452 8.43 -22.93 18.93
C ARG A 452 7.60 -23.03 20.21
N ASP A 453 6.95 -21.94 20.65
CA ASP A 453 6.01 -22.00 21.76
C ASP A 453 4.61 -22.38 21.26
N PHE A 454 4.47 -23.66 20.89
CA PHE A 454 3.24 -24.19 20.31
C PHE A 454 2.09 -24.28 21.32
N GLU A 455 2.39 -24.40 22.61
CA GLU A 455 1.35 -24.46 23.64
C GLU A 455 0.65 -23.11 23.80
N THR A 456 1.42 -22.01 23.90
CA THR A 456 0.84 -20.67 24.00
C THR A 456 0.22 -20.24 22.67
N ALA A 457 0.82 -20.61 21.53
CA ALA A 457 0.24 -20.36 20.22
C ALA A 457 -1.15 -21.01 20.08
N LEU A 458 -1.29 -22.27 20.51
CA LEU A 458 -2.55 -23.01 20.48
C LEU A 458 -3.65 -22.27 21.26
N LYS A 459 -3.35 -21.79 22.48
CA LYS A 459 -4.30 -21.01 23.30
C LYS A 459 -4.75 -19.73 22.60
N CYS A 460 -3.83 -19.04 21.92
CA CYS A 460 -4.15 -17.83 21.16
C CYS A 460 -5.12 -18.13 20.01
N PHE A 461 -4.84 -19.18 19.23
CA PHE A 461 -5.69 -19.56 18.11
C PHE A 461 -7.05 -20.10 18.57
N GLU A 462 -7.12 -20.91 19.63
CA GLU A 462 -8.38 -21.38 20.19
C GLU A 462 -9.24 -20.21 20.68
N THR A 463 -8.63 -19.20 21.31
CA THR A 463 -9.35 -17.99 21.73
C THR A 463 -9.90 -17.22 20.53
N ALA A 464 -9.10 -17.07 19.48
CA ALA A 464 -9.51 -16.39 18.27
C ALA A 464 -10.59 -17.18 17.50
N GLN A 465 -10.53 -18.51 17.54
CA GLN A 465 -11.50 -19.43 16.95
C GLN A 465 -12.89 -19.31 17.59
N MET A 466 -12.97 -19.02 18.90
CA MET A 466 -14.26 -18.77 19.56
C MET A 466 -14.97 -17.53 19.01
N VAL A 467 -14.22 -16.54 18.53
CA VAL A 467 -14.77 -15.29 17.96
C VAL A 467 -15.07 -15.44 16.47
N SER A 468 -14.21 -16.14 15.74
CA SER A 468 -14.34 -16.36 14.29
C SER A 468 -14.06 -17.82 13.94
N PRO A 469 -15.10 -18.68 13.99
CA PRO A 469 -14.95 -20.14 13.92
C PRO A 469 -14.75 -20.67 12.49
N ASN A 470 -15.05 -19.90 11.46
CA ASN A 470 -15.04 -20.40 10.08
C ASN A 470 -13.75 -20.05 9.33
N ASN A 471 -12.64 -19.79 10.04
CA ASN A 471 -11.34 -19.51 9.43
C ASN A 471 -10.52 -20.79 9.26
N VAL A 472 -10.46 -21.31 8.03
CA VAL A 472 -9.82 -22.59 7.69
C VAL A 472 -8.32 -22.55 8.00
N ARG A 473 -7.64 -21.46 7.62
CA ARG A 473 -6.20 -21.27 7.87
C ARG A 473 -5.88 -21.30 9.37
N ARG A 474 -6.74 -20.75 10.22
CA ARG A 474 -6.57 -20.79 11.68
C ARG A 474 -6.70 -22.22 12.22
N ILE A 475 -7.68 -22.98 11.75
CA ILE A 475 -7.86 -24.38 12.12
C ILE A 475 -6.63 -25.21 11.70
N CYS A 476 -6.07 -24.95 10.51
CA CYS A 476 -4.80 -25.56 10.09
C CYS A 476 -3.64 -25.18 11.01
N ASN A 477 -3.53 -23.93 11.49
CA ASN A 477 -2.51 -23.55 12.47
C ASN A 477 -2.69 -24.25 13.83
N ILE A 478 -3.94 -24.46 14.26
CA ILE A 478 -4.28 -25.27 15.45
C ILE A 478 -3.86 -26.73 15.25
N ALA A 479 -4.13 -27.29 14.07
CA ALA A 479 -3.71 -28.64 13.72
C ALA A 479 -2.18 -28.76 13.74
N GLU A 480 -1.46 -27.84 13.08
CA GLU A 480 0.01 -27.80 13.07
C GLU A 480 0.60 -27.66 14.48
N SER A 481 0.00 -26.83 15.34
CA SER A 481 0.43 -26.71 16.74
C SER A 481 0.25 -28.04 17.49
N ASN A 482 -0.86 -28.75 17.27
CA ASN A 482 -1.08 -30.07 17.86
C ASN A 482 -0.11 -31.13 17.31
N LEU A 483 0.24 -31.08 16.03
CA LEU A 483 1.24 -31.96 15.41
C LEU A 483 2.61 -31.77 16.08
N GLU A 484 3.04 -30.52 16.25
CA GLU A 484 4.31 -30.17 16.88
C GLU A 484 4.37 -30.57 18.36
N LEU A 485 3.23 -30.52 19.06
CA LEU A 485 3.07 -31.01 20.44
C LEU A 485 2.93 -32.54 20.54
N GLY A 486 2.96 -33.28 19.41
CA GLY A 486 2.81 -34.74 19.37
C GLY A 486 1.38 -35.24 19.64
N LYS A 487 0.39 -34.34 19.66
CA LYS A 487 -1.03 -34.66 19.90
C LYS A 487 -1.72 -35.09 18.60
N ILE A 488 -1.31 -36.26 18.06
CA ILE A 488 -1.73 -36.73 16.73
C ILE A 488 -3.26 -36.82 16.57
N LYS A 489 -3.98 -37.35 17.56
CA LYS A 489 -5.46 -37.42 17.51
C LYS A 489 -6.12 -36.05 17.39
N ALA A 490 -5.58 -35.04 18.07
CA ALA A 490 -6.10 -33.67 18.01
C ALA A 490 -5.71 -32.99 16.69
N PHE A 491 -4.55 -33.31 16.13
CA PHE A 491 -4.16 -32.91 14.78
C PHE A 491 -5.17 -33.44 13.75
N GLU A 492 -5.43 -34.74 13.72
CA GLU A 492 -6.37 -35.37 12.78
C GLU A 492 -7.78 -34.79 12.92
N ALA A 493 -8.29 -34.64 14.15
CA ALA A 493 -9.60 -34.07 14.38
C ALA A 493 -9.73 -32.62 13.87
N ASN A 494 -8.68 -31.81 13.95
CA ASN A 494 -8.70 -30.44 13.41
C ASN A 494 -8.54 -30.41 11.88
N VAL A 495 -7.79 -31.34 11.30
CA VAL A 495 -7.73 -31.49 9.83
C VAL A 495 -9.10 -31.84 9.27
N GLU A 496 -9.81 -32.79 9.88
CA GLU A 496 -11.15 -33.16 9.43
C GLU A 496 -12.15 -32.01 9.60
N LYS A 497 -12.11 -31.28 10.72
CA LYS A 497 -12.91 -30.05 10.89
C LYS A 497 -12.63 -28.99 9.82
N ALA A 498 -11.38 -28.85 9.38
CA ALA A 498 -11.05 -27.92 8.31
C ALA A 498 -11.67 -28.37 6.98
N LYS A 499 -11.64 -29.68 6.69
CA LYS A 499 -12.24 -30.26 5.48
C LYS A 499 -13.77 -30.18 5.47
N ASP A 500 -14.40 -30.27 6.65
CA ASP A 500 -15.85 -30.05 6.79
C ASP A 500 -16.28 -28.63 6.37
N ILE A 501 -15.36 -27.65 6.45
CA ILE A 501 -15.62 -26.27 6.04
C ILE A 501 -15.27 -26.06 4.57
N ASP A 502 -14.05 -26.42 4.17
CA ASP A 502 -13.56 -26.25 2.79
C ASP A 502 -12.54 -27.36 2.48
N PRO A 503 -12.95 -28.47 1.85
CA PRO A 503 -12.07 -29.61 1.58
C PRO A 503 -10.95 -29.30 0.59
N ASP A 504 -11.12 -28.28 -0.26
CA ASP A 504 -10.19 -27.95 -1.34
C ASP A 504 -9.16 -26.88 -0.94
N ALA A 505 -9.26 -26.32 0.28
CA ALA A 505 -8.34 -25.34 0.85
C ALA A 505 -6.86 -25.78 0.75
N ILE A 506 -6.03 -24.95 0.12
CA ILE A 506 -4.58 -25.20 -0.04
C ILE A 506 -3.91 -25.39 1.33
N ALA A 507 -4.35 -24.63 2.34
CA ALA A 507 -3.88 -24.72 3.72
C ALA A 507 -4.03 -26.13 4.33
N ILE A 508 -5.07 -26.87 3.95
CA ILE A 508 -5.32 -28.24 4.42
C ILE A 508 -4.32 -29.18 3.77
N THR A 509 -4.14 -29.09 2.45
CA THR A 509 -3.13 -29.87 1.75
C THR A 509 -1.73 -29.63 2.33
N GLU A 510 -1.38 -28.36 2.61
CA GLU A 510 -0.11 -28.01 3.25
C GLU A 510 0.06 -28.69 4.62
N VAL A 511 -0.97 -28.63 5.49
CA VAL A 511 -0.88 -29.19 6.84
C VAL A 511 -0.89 -30.73 6.83
N GLU A 512 -1.60 -31.36 5.89
CA GLU A 512 -1.58 -32.81 5.70
C GLU A 512 -0.23 -33.32 5.20
N ILE A 513 0.44 -32.58 4.31
CA ILE A 513 1.82 -32.90 3.90
C ILE A 513 2.75 -32.85 5.11
N LYS A 514 2.67 -31.80 5.93
CA LYS A 514 3.46 -31.68 7.16
C LYS A 514 3.21 -32.86 8.10
N GLY A 515 1.94 -33.25 8.27
CA GLY A 515 1.55 -34.43 9.05
C GLY A 515 2.16 -35.72 8.50
N ALA A 516 2.02 -35.97 7.20
CA ALA A 516 2.56 -37.16 6.53
C ALA A 516 4.09 -37.26 6.66
N LEU A 517 4.81 -36.14 6.51
CA LEU A 517 6.26 -36.09 6.70
C LEU A 517 6.67 -36.43 8.14
N VAL A 518 5.93 -35.92 9.14
CA VAL A 518 6.20 -36.21 10.56
C VAL A 518 5.87 -37.66 10.92
N GLN A 519 4.83 -38.23 10.30
CA GLN A 519 4.38 -39.60 10.51
C GLN A 519 5.15 -40.63 9.65
N LYS A 520 6.10 -40.18 8.81
CA LYS A 520 6.90 -41.01 7.89
C LYS A 520 6.06 -41.72 6.82
N ASP A 521 5.01 -41.06 6.33
CA ASP A 521 4.19 -41.51 5.20
C ASP A 521 4.62 -40.78 3.93
N ALA A 522 5.75 -41.20 3.35
CA ALA A 522 6.31 -40.60 2.14
C ALA A 522 5.36 -40.71 0.93
N ALA A 523 4.56 -41.77 0.85
CA ALA A 523 3.63 -41.98 -0.27
C ALA A 523 2.49 -40.96 -0.24
N LYS A 524 1.86 -40.75 0.92
CA LYS A 524 0.84 -39.71 1.09
C LYS A 524 1.44 -38.32 0.88
N ALA A 525 2.63 -38.05 1.45
CA ALA A 525 3.31 -36.78 1.27
C ALA A 525 3.58 -36.49 -0.21
N GLN A 526 4.07 -37.47 -0.97
CA GLN A 526 4.35 -37.33 -2.39
C GLN A 526 3.10 -37.04 -3.21
N ALA A 527 2.02 -37.79 -2.98
CA ALA A 527 0.75 -37.60 -3.68
C ALA A 527 0.19 -36.19 -3.46
N LEU A 528 0.22 -35.69 -2.22
CA LEU A 528 -0.25 -34.34 -1.89
C LEU A 528 0.69 -33.24 -2.40
N MET A 529 2.01 -33.46 -2.42
CA MET A 529 2.95 -32.47 -2.97
C MET A 529 2.76 -32.27 -4.49
N GLN A 530 2.25 -33.27 -5.22
CA GLN A 530 1.98 -33.17 -6.66
C GLN A 530 0.83 -32.20 -6.99
N SER A 531 -0.12 -31.99 -6.08
CA SER A 531 -1.25 -31.08 -6.31
C SER A 531 -0.93 -29.62 -6.00
N LEU A 532 0.17 -29.33 -5.29
CA LEU A 532 0.56 -27.96 -4.93
C LEU A 532 1.32 -27.24 -6.05
N LYS A 533 0.89 -26.01 -6.36
CA LYS A 533 1.61 -25.10 -7.28
C LYS A 533 2.99 -24.69 -6.73
N SER A 534 3.15 -24.60 -5.41
CA SER A 534 4.39 -24.19 -4.73
C SER A 534 4.65 -25.02 -3.48
N LEU A 535 5.91 -25.42 -3.27
CA LEU A 535 6.35 -26.20 -2.11
C LEU A 535 7.18 -25.37 -1.11
N LEU A 536 7.19 -24.04 -1.24
CA LEU A 536 8.01 -23.16 -0.40
C LEU A 536 7.66 -23.25 1.10
N THR A 537 6.37 -23.33 1.43
CA THR A 537 5.91 -23.49 2.82
C THR A 537 6.41 -24.80 3.41
N ILE A 538 6.35 -25.88 2.62
CA ILE A 538 6.80 -27.23 3.01
C ILE A 538 8.31 -27.24 3.22
N LEU A 539 9.08 -26.67 2.29
CA LEU A 539 10.52 -26.51 2.41
C LEU A 539 10.90 -25.77 3.70
N SER A 540 10.23 -24.65 3.96
CA SER A 540 10.44 -23.82 5.15
C SER A 540 10.14 -24.60 6.43
N PHE A 541 9.04 -25.35 6.45
CA PHE A 541 8.67 -26.23 7.56
C PHE A 541 9.74 -27.30 7.82
N THR A 542 10.11 -28.08 6.78
CA THR A 542 11.09 -29.15 6.88
C THR A 542 12.42 -28.64 7.41
N ASN A 543 12.93 -27.54 6.85
CA ASN A 543 14.19 -26.94 7.27
C ASN A 543 14.14 -26.48 8.73
N ASN A 544 13.11 -25.73 9.10
CA ASN A 544 12.97 -25.24 10.47
C ASN A 544 12.88 -26.41 11.44
N ARG A 545 11.93 -27.34 11.23
CA ARG A 545 11.71 -28.51 12.10
C ARG A 545 12.97 -29.36 12.26
N ALA A 546 13.64 -29.71 11.17
CA ALA A 546 14.86 -30.52 11.19
C ALA A 546 16.00 -29.82 11.96
N ILE A 547 16.21 -28.52 11.76
CA ILE A 547 17.24 -27.76 12.49
C ILE A 547 16.98 -27.79 14.00
N SER A 548 15.74 -27.65 14.44
CA SER A 548 15.44 -27.71 15.88
C SER A 548 15.58 -29.11 16.45
N LEU A 549 15.19 -30.16 15.71
CA LEU A 549 15.43 -31.54 16.15
C LEU A 549 16.92 -31.77 16.36
N ILE A 550 17.75 -31.31 15.42
CA ILE A 550 19.21 -31.37 15.52
C ILE A 550 19.73 -30.56 16.71
N ARG A 551 19.19 -29.35 16.98
CA ARG A 551 19.60 -28.52 18.13
C ARG A 551 19.21 -29.12 19.48
N CYS A 552 18.15 -29.94 19.52
CA CYS A 552 17.70 -30.65 20.71
C CYS A 552 18.26 -32.07 20.80
N ASP A 553 19.39 -32.35 20.13
CA ASP A 553 20.08 -33.65 20.10
C ASP A 553 19.27 -34.82 19.49
N TYR A 554 18.11 -34.56 18.89
CA TYR A 554 17.34 -35.53 18.10
C TYR A 554 17.85 -35.60 16.64
N PHE A 555 19.14 -35.89 16.50
CA PHE A 555 19.86 -35.81 15.23
C PHE A 555 19.28 -36.71 14.14
N GLN A 556 19.03 -37.98 14.47
CA GLN A 556 18.53 -38.95 13.51
C GLN A 556 17.13 -38.56 13.02
N ALA A 557 16.27 -38.04 13.90
CA ALA A 557 14.94 -37.58 13.52
C ALA A 557 15.00 -36.37 12.56
N GLY A 558 15.94 -35.44 12.76
CA GLY A 558 16.15 -34.32 11.84
C GLY A 558 16.68 -34.75 10.46
N ILE A 559 17.60 -35.72 10.43
CA ILE A 559 18.10 -36.32 9.17
C ILE A 559 16.99 -37.08 8.45
N ASP A 560 16.24 -37.91 9.18
CA ASP A 560 15.12 -38.68 8.64
C ASP A 560 14.10 -37.73 8.01
N LEU A 561 13.72 -36.64 8.68
CA LEU A 561 12.77 -35.67 8.14
C LEU A 561 13.23 -35.08 6.79
N TYR A 562 14.52 -34.76 6.64
CA TYR A 562 15.06 -34.32 5.34
C TYR A 562 14.99 -35.42 4.28
N ARG A 563 15.27 -36.67 4.64
CA ARG A 563 15.20 -37.82 3.72
C ARG A 563 13.77 -38.10 3.29
N GLU A 564 12.82 -38.11 4.22
CA GLU A 564 11.38 -38.24 3.96
C GLU A 564 10.92 -37.13 3.01
N ALA A 565 11.29 -35.87 3.29
CA ALA A 565 10.96 -34.75 2.42
C ALA A 565 11.55 -34.91 1.02
N LEU A 566 12.83 -35.31 0.91
CA LEU A 566 13.50 -35.56 -0.38
C LEU A 566 12.85 -36.68 -1.19
N GLN A 567 12.39 -37.75 -0.52
CA GLN A 567 11.68 -38.86 -1.17
C GLN A 567 10.29 -38.44 -1.66
N ALA A 568 9.62 -37.55 -0.92
CA ALA A 568 8.29 -37.06 -1.26
C ALA A 568 8.28 -35.97 -2.35
N VAL A 569 9.42 -35.31 -2.64
CA VAL A 569 9.46 -34.25 -3.66
C VAL A 569 9.08 -34.81 -5.04
N PRO A 570 8.07 -34.24 -5.73
CA PRO A 570 7.69 -34.66 -7.08
C PRO A 570 8.81 -34.51 -8.11
N SER A 571 8.79 -35.34 -9.15
CA SER A 571 9.70 -35.22 -10.29
C SER A 571 9.56 -33.85 -10.97
N GLY A 572 10.68 -33.19 -11.26
CA GLY A 572 10.71 -31.87 -11.91
C GLY A 572 10.93 -30.68 -10.96
N GLN A 573 10.78 -30.85 -9.64
CA GLN A 573 11.02 -29.82 -8.63
C GLN A 573 12.51 -29.69 -8.25
N VAL A 574 13.36 -29.42 -9.26
CA VAL A 574 14.83 -29.39 -9.13
C VAL A 574 15.29 -28.39 -8.07
N GLU A 575 14.67 -27.20 -8.00
CA GLU A 575 15.05 -26.17 -7.04
C GLU A 575 14.82 -26.61 -5.60
N ILE A 576 13.64 -27.14 -5.29
CA ILE A 576 13.28 -27.62 -3.94
C ILE A 576 14.20 -28.76 -3.53
N LYS A 577 14.44 -29.72 -4.44
CA LYS A 577 15.33 -30.86 -4.19
C LYS A 577 16.76 -30.41 -3.91
N GLY A 578 17.31 -29.49 -4.70
CA GLY A 578 18.66 -28.95 -4.50
C GLY A 578 18.82 -28.24 -3.15
N VAL A 579 17.83 -27.46 -2.72
CA VAL A 579 17.88 -26.79 -1.40
C VAL A 579 17.81 -27.80 -0.25
N LEU A 580 16.92 -28.79 -0.33
CA LEU A 580 16.81 -29.85 0.69
C LEU A 580 18.10 -30.69 0.77
N GLN A 581 18.69 -31.08 -0.36
CA GLN A 581 19.95 -31.83 -0.40
C GLN A 581 21.09 -31.03 0.23
N TYR A 582 21.21 -29.73 -0.07
CA TYR A 582 22.20 -28.86 0.56
C TYR A 582 22.01 -28.76 2.08
N ASN A 583 20.78 -28.55 2.55
CA ASN A 583 20.49 -28.43 3.99
C ASN A 583 20.74 -29.76 4.73
N LEU A 584 20.41 -30.89 4.12
CA LEU A 584 20.75 -32.22 4.64
C LEU A 584 22.27 -32.42 4.70
N ALA A 585 23.00 -32.05 3.64
CA ALA A 585 24.45 -32.16 3.63
C ALA A 585 25.11 -31.32 4.74
N LEU A 586 24.60 -30.11 4.99
CA LEU A 586 25.04 -29.24 6.08
C LEU A 586 24.76 -29.88 7.44
N ALA A 587 23.59 -30.49 7.63
CA ALA A 587 23.24 -31.21 8.84
C ALA A 587 24.17 -32.42 9.08
N LEU A 588 24.45 -33.21 8.04
CA LEU A 588 25.37 -34.36 8.11
C LEU A 588 26.81 -33.92 8.44
N ALA A 589 27.27 -32.82 7.86
CA ALA A 589 28.59 -32.25 8.15
C ALA A 589 28.71 -31.81 9.62
N ARG A 590 27.68 -31.16 10.17
CA ARG A 590 27.61 -30.78 11.60
C ARG A 590 27.72 -31.98 12.54
N LEU A 591 27.27 -33.14 12.08
CA LEU A 591 27.29 -34.40 12.82
C LEU A 591 28.52 -35.26 12.54
N ASN A 592 29.51 -34.70 11.84
CA ASN A 592 30.74 -35.38 11.46
C ASN A 592 30.52 -36.65 10.60
N ARG A 593 29.38 -36.74 9.91
CA ARG A 593 29.09 -37.76 8.88
C ARG A 593 29.58 -37.24 7.52
N ILE A 594 30.89 -37.07 7.41
CA ILE A 594 31.53 -36.27 6.35
C ILE A 594 31.39 -36.91 4.98
N GLU A 595 31.47 -38.23 4.89
CA GLU A 595 31.33 -39.02 3.67
C GLU A 595 29.91 -38.89 3.09
N GLU A 596 28.90 -39.02 3.93
CA GLU A 596 27.50 -38.84 3.51
C GLU A 596 27.22 -37.38 3.11
N SER A 597 27.78 -36.42 3.85
CA SER A 597 27.70 -35.01 3.48
C SER A 597 28.31 -34.75 2.09
N LYS A 598 29.48 -35.33 1.81
CA LYS A 598 30.14 -35.25 0.50
C LYS A 598 29.26 -35.84 -0.60
N GLN A 599 28.70 -37.03 -0.39
CA GLN A 599 27.81 -37.64 -1.37
C GLN A 599 26.62 -36.75 -1.70
N MET A 600 25.98 -36.18 -0.67
CA MET A 600 24.86 -35.26 -0.87
C MET A 600 25.27 -33.98 -1.63
N LEU A 601 26.47 -33.43 -1.37
CA LEU A 601 26.97 -32.21 -2.03
C LEU A 601 27.32 -32.39 -3.51
N LEU A 602 27.53 -33.63 -3.96
CA LEU A 602 27.84 -33.96 -5.34
C LEU A 602 26.58 -34.15 -6.21
N ALA A 603 25.39 -34.04 -5.63
CA ALA A 603 24.13 -34.14 -6.36
C ALA A 603 24.02 -33.02 -7.42
N GLU A 604 23.62 -33.40 -8.64
CA GLU A 604 23.51 -32.48 -9.77
C GLU A 604 22.50 -31.36 -9.49
N GLU A 605 21.40 -31.65 -8.78
CA GLU A 605 20.34 -30.69 -8.54
C GLU A 605 20.81 -29.49 -7.69
N ILE A 606 21.79 -29.67 -6.80
CA ILE A 606 22.39 -28.56 -6.04
C ILE A 606 23.09 -27.56 -6.97
N SER A 607 23.77 -28.05 -8.01
CA SER A 607 24.50 -27.21 -8.95
C SER A 607 23.59 -26.32 -9.78
N CYS A 608 22.36 -26.78 -10.02
CA CYS A 608 21.32 -26.07 -10.75
C CYS A 608 20.65 -24.94 -9.94
N VAL A 609 20.90 -24.81 -8.63
CA VAL A 609 20.25 -23.80 -7.77
C VAL A 609 21.22 -22.68 -7.40
N PRO A 610 21.07 -21.45 -7.98
CA PRO A 610 21.99 -20.34 -7.74
C PRO A 610 22.14 -19.95 -6.27
N LYS A 611 21.04 -20.02 -5.49
CA LYS A 611 21.02 -19.62 -4.06
C LYS A 611 21.92 -20.48 -3.18
N VAL A 612 22.15 -21.75 -3.54
CA VAL A 612 22.91 -22.70 -2.71
C VAL A 612 24.18 -23.23 -3.37
N SER A 613 24.30 -23.20 -4.71
CA SER A 613 25.44 -23.80 -5.42
C SER A 613 26.80 -23.25 -4.97
N GLY A 614 26.91 -21.93 -4.76
CA GLY A 614 28.13 -21.31 -4.24
C GLY A 614 28.47 -21.75 -2.81
N LYS A 615 27.45 -21.80 -1.93
CA LYS A 615 27.60 -22.28 -0.54
C LYS A 615 27.97 -23.76 -0.49
N ALA A 616 27.36 -24.57 -1.36
CA ALA A 616 27.64 -25.99 -1.49
C ALA A 616 29.08 -26.26 -1.94
N LYS A 617 29.60 -25.51 -2.93
CA LYS A 617 31.01 -25.61 -3.35
C LYS A 617 31.97 -25.28 -2.20
N SER A 618 31.69 -24.21 -1.45
CA SER A 618 32.49 -23.84 -0.27
C SER A 618 32.45 -24.92 0.81
N LEU A 619 31.26 -25.46 1.10
CA LEU A 619 31.09 -26.55 2.06
C LEU A 619 31.82 -27.83 1.62
N LEU A 620 31.76 -28.18 0.33
CA LEU A 620 32.43 -29.34 -0.25
C LEU A 620 33.95 -29.26 -0.13
N ILE A 621 34.55 -28.07 -0.32
CA ILE A 621 35.99 -27.86 -0.11
C ILE A 621 36.37 -28.16 1.35
N ARG A 622 35.58 -27.67 2.31
CA ARG A 622 35.83 -27.88 3.75
C ARG A 622 35.62 -29.34 4.16
N VAL A 623 34.59 -29.98 3.63
CA VAL A 623 34.30 -31.42 3.82
C VAL A 623 35.47 -32.25 3.28
N ASN A 624 35.94 -31.99 2.05
CA ASN A 624 37.10 -32.68 1.48
C ASN A 624 38.37 -32.44 2.30
N ARG A 625 38.60 -31.22 2.82
CA ARG A 625 39.75 -30.95 3.69
C ARG A 625 39.70 -31.80 4.96
N SER A 626 38.55 -31.86 5.64
CA SER A 626 38.36 -32.68 6.84
C SER A 626 38.59 -34.18 6.56
N LEU A 627 38.16 -34.68 5.39
CA LEU A 627 38.47 -36.05 4.95
C LEU A 627 39.98 -36.28 4.75
N THR A 628 40.69 -35.29 4.20
CA THR A 628 42.14 -35.42 3.95
C THR A 628 43.00 -35.24 5.20
N THR A 629 42.59 -34.38 6.14
CA THR A 629 43.39 -34.07 7.35
C THR A 629 43.01 -34.92 8.55
N GLY A 630 41.82 -35.56 8.54
CA GLY A 630 41.27 -36.29 9.68
C GLY A 630 40.82 -35.39 10.85
N GLU A 631 40.91 -34.07 10.68
CA GLU A 631 40.48 -33.10 11.70
C GLU A 631 38.95 -33.06 11.78
N ARG A 632 38.42 -32.96 13.02
CA ARG A 632 36.98 -32.85 13.28
C ARG A 632 36.41 -31.63 12.55
N PHE A 633 35.35 -31.84 11.79
CA PHE A 633 34.72 -30.77 11.03
C PHE A 633 34.11 -29.73 11.98
N ALA A 634 34.64 -28.51 11.95
CA ALA A 634 34.13 -27.37 12.72
C ALA A 634 33.49 -26.34 11.78
N LEU A 635 32.23 -26.00 12.03
CA LEU A 635 31.60 -24.81 11.47
C LEU A 635 31.95 -23.60 12.35
N ASN A 636 32.28 -22.46 11.73
CA ASN A 636 32.30 -21.20 12.46
C ASN A 636 30.92 -21.07 13.11
N ARG A 637 30.87 -20.94 14.45
CA ARG A 637 29.62 -20.67 15.16
C ARG A 637 29.04 -19.41 14.55
N GLU A 638 27.84 -19.50 13.97
CA GLU A 638 26.99 -18.33 13.83
C GLU A 638 26.72 -17.84 15.25
N THR A 639 27.39 -16.76 15.64
CA THR A 639 26.99 -15.94 16.78
C THR A 639 25.59 -15.42 16.49
N GLY A 640 24.61 -15.99 17.16
CA GLY A 640 23.21 -15.66 16.97
C GLY A 640 22.44 -15.87 18.26
N THR A 641 22.90 -15.23 19.33
CA THR A 641 22.02 -14.76 20.39
C THR A 641 21.95 -13.26 20.19
N ALA A 642 20.82 -12.79 19.66
CA ALA A 642 20.43 -11.39 19.65
C ALA A 642 20.80 -10.77 21.00
N THR A 643 21.70 -9.79 20.99
CA THR A 643 21.99 -8.98 22.17
C THR A 643 20.80 -8.07 22.46
N PRO A 644 20.62 -7.60 23.71
CA PRO A 644 19.58 -6.64 24.06
C PRO A 644 19.64 -5.31 23.26
N GLU A 645 20.74 -5.06 22.54
CA GLU A 645 20.91 -3.90 21.65
C GLU A 645 20.06 -4.00 20.36
N GLU A 646 19.72 -5.21 19.87
CA GLU A 646 18.81 -5.38 18.72
C GLU A 646 17.37 -4.93 19.04
N ALA A 647 17.02 -4.77 20.33
CA ALA A 647 15.73 -4.20 20.73
C ALA A 647 15.64 -2.68 20.52
N GLN A 648 16.78 -1.98 20.51
CA GLN A 648 16.85 -0.53 20.22
C GLN A 648 16.89 -0.22 18.71
N GLU A 649 17.28 -1.17 17.86
CA GLU A 649 17.21 -1.04 16.39
C GLU A 649 15.78 -1.08 15.82
N SER A 650 14.78 -1.41 16.64
CA SER A 650 13.37 -1.44 16.25
C SER A 650 12.81 -0.08 15.80
N ALA A 651 13.43 1.03 16.20
CA ALA A 651 13.06 2.38 15.78
C ALA A 651 13.68 2.78 14.41
N ASN A 652 14.86 2.26 14.07
CA ASN A 652 15.62 2.65 12.87
C ASN A 652 15.08 2.04 11.58
N GLY A 653 14.37 0.91 11.65
CA GLY A 653 13.78 0.28 10.47
C GLY A 653 12.66 1.11 9.82
N TYR A 654 12.08 2.09 10.52
CA TYR A 654 11.16 3.06 9.93
C TYR A 654 11.93 4.12 9.13
N GLU A 655 13.01 4.67 9.71
CA GLU A 655 13.85 5.67 9.05
C GLU A 655 14.57 5.13 7.81
N GLU A 656 15.08 3.89 7.83
CA GLU A 656 15.68 3.24 6.66
C GLU A 656 14.68 3.06 5.51
N THR A 657 13.43 2.71 5.83
CA THR A 657 12.37 2.58 4.81
C THR A 657 11.94 3.96 4.29
N MET A 658 12.04 5.00 5.13
CA MET A 658 11.74 6.38 4.76
C MET A 658 12.79 7.02 3.85
N MET A 659 14.05 6.61 3.98
CA MET A 659 15.15 7.09 3.12
C MET A 659 15.07 6.55 1.68
N ALA A 660 14.24 5.53 1.40
CA ALA A 660 14.13 4.91 0.08
C ALA A 660 12.99 5.46 -0.81
N LEU A 661 12.17 6.39 -0.32
CA LEU A 661 11.04 6.93 -1.06
C LEU A 661 11.46 7.83 -2.22
N LYS A 662 10.90 7.61 -3.42
CA LYS A 662 10.97 8.58 -4.51
C LYS A 662 9.80 9.57 -4.40
N VAL A 663 10.03 10.80 -4.85
CA VAL A 663 8.98 11.83 -4.97
C VAL A 663 7.98 11.44 -6.06
N GLY A 664 6.73 11.17 -5.68
CA GLY A 664 5.62 10.88 -6.61
C GLY A 664 4.94 12.13 -7.16
N PRO A 665 4.07 12.00 -8.19
CA PRO A 665 3.22 13.09 -8.65
C PRO A 665 2.30 13.58 -7.53
N GLY A 666 2.20 14.90 -7.35
CA GLY A 666 1.32 15.50 -6.34
C GLY A 666 1.97 15.68 -4.96
N ASP A 667 3.07 14.97 -4.67
CA ASP A 667 3.72 15.04 -3.34
C ASP A 667 4.26 16.46 -3.03
N PHE A 668 4.68 17.20 -4.07
CA PHE A 668 5.01 18.63 -4.01
C PHE A 668 4.05 19.44 -4.88
N CYS A 669 2.82 19.61 -4.39
CA CYS A 669 1.77 20.36 -5.07
C CYS A 669 1.55 19.85 -6.50
N LEU A 670 1.87 20.63 -7.54
CA LEU A 670 1.63 20.22 -8.94
C LEU A 670 2.87 19.61 -9.63
N HIS A 671 3.95 19.35 -8.87
CA HIS A 671 5.14 18.73 -9.43
C HIS A 671 4.84 17.33 -9.98
N LYS A 672 5.27 17.09 -11.23
CA LYS A 672 4.97 15.88 -12.04
C LYS A 672 3.49 15.64 -12.33
N VAL A 673 2.60 16.56 -11.97
CA VAL A 673 1.18 16.57 -12.39
C VAL A 673 1.02 17.44 -13.63
N TYR A 674 1.62 18.63 -13.62
CA TYR A 674 1.67 19.54 -14.74
C TYR A 674 3.10 19.66 -15.26
N THR A 675 3.25 19.82 -16.58
CA THR A 675 4.53 20.18 -17.19
C THR A 675 4.29 21.36 -18.10
N GLU A 676 5.05 22.45 -17.88
CA GLU A 676 4.96 23.63 -18.73
C GLU A 676 5.59 23.33 -20.09
N PRO A 677 4.81 23.30 -21.20
CA PRO A 677 5.32 22.95 -22.51
C PRO A 677 6.30 23.99 -23.08
N ARG A 678 6.21 25.26 -22.64
CA ARG A 678 7.13 26.31 -23.08
C ARG A 678 8.33 26.44 -22.16
N THR A 679 9.52 26.29 -22.72
CA THR A 679 10.75 26.57 -21.98
C THR A 679 11.16 28.03 -22.20
N GLU A 680 10.94 28.87 -21.20
CA GLU A 680 11.40 30.27 -21.22
C GLU A 680 12.94 30.34 -21.19
N PRO A 681 13.61 30.98 -22.16
CA PRO A 681 15.08 31.10 -22.15
C PRO A 681 15.63 31.73 -20.87
N LYS A 682 14.85 32.65 -20.27
CA LYS A 682 15.17 33.30 -18.99
C LYS A 682 15.24 32.30 -17.83
N LEU A 683 14.45 31.22 -17.84
CA LEU A 683 14.46 30.21 -16.80
C LEU A 683 15.82 29.52 -16.69
N LYS A 684 16.43 29.16 -17.83
CA LYS A 684 17.75 28.52 -17.84
C LYS A 684 18.79 29.43 -17.18
N GLN A 685 18.78 30.72 -17.52
CA GLN A 685 19.66 31.71 -16.90
C GLN A 685 19.44 31.81 -15.38
N LEU A 686 18.19 31.74 -14.92
CA LEU A 686 17.86 31.77 -13.49
C LEU A 686 18.35 30.52 -12.74
N LEU A 687 18.27 29.34 -13.35
CA LEU A 687 18.69 28.06 -12.77
C LEU A 687 20.20 27.84 -12.78
N ASP A 688 20.90 28.44 -13.76
CA ASP A 688 22.36 28.36 -13.93
C ASP A 688 23.11 29.34 -13.01
N LYS A 689 22.41 30.28 -12.35
CA LYS A 689 23.01 31.17 -11.34
C LYS A 689 23.65 30.32 -10.21
N PRO A 690 24.79 30.76 -9.63
CA PRO A 690 25.44 30.04 -8.54
C PRO A 690 24.48 29.86 -7.34
N PHE A 691 24.26 28.62 -6.94
CA PHE A 691 23.47 28.27 -5.76
C PHE A 691 24.28 27.29 -4.92
N SER A 692 24.63 27.69 -3.70
CA SER A 692 25.46 26.89 -2.79
C SER A 692 24.65 26.60 -1.53
N LEU A 693 24.23 25.35 -1.38
CA LEU A 693 23.70 24.79 -0.14
C LEU A 693 24.74 23.82 0.42
N LYS A 694 25.27 24.09 1.61
CA LYS A 694 26.18 23.15 2.28
C LYS A 694 25.36 21.96 2.76
N LYS A 695 25.59 20.78 2.16
CA LYS A 695 24.91 19.54 2.53
C LYS A 695 24.95 19.32 4.05
N ARG A 696 23.77 19.05 4.62
CA ARG A 696 23.62 18.61 6.01
C ARG A 696 24.42 17.32 6.16
N ILE A 697 25.59 17.38 6.83
CA ILE A 697 26.29 16.17 7.25
C ILE A 697 25.38 15.53 8.30
N SER A 698 24.72 14.43 7.95
CA SER A 698 23.92 13.64 8.88
C SER A 698 24.85 13.09 9.96
N LYS A 699 25.01 13.85 11.05
CA LYS A 699 25.42 13.29 12.33
C LYS A 699 24.16 13.21 13.17
N ALA A 700 23.58 12.01 13.18
CA ALA A 700 22.56 11.62 14.14
C ALA A 700 23.13 11.77 15.57
N SER A 701 22.30 12.30 16.46
CA SER A 701 22.46 12.26 17.92
C SER A 701 21.18 11.72 18.51
#